data_AF-A0A6N6N0C0-F1
#
_entry.id   AF-A0A6N6N0C0-F1
#
_cell.length_a   1.000
_cell.length_b   1.000
_cell.length_c   1.000
_cell.angle_alpha   90.00
_cell.angle_beta   90.00
_cell.angle_gamma   90.00
#
_symmetry.space_group_name_H-M   'P 1'
#
loop_
_entity.id
_entity.type
_entity.pdbx_description
1 polymer ?
#
loop_
_entity_poly.entity_id
_entity_poly.type
_entity_poly.pdbx_seq_one_letter_code
_entity_poly.pdbx_strand_id
1 'polypeptide(L)'
;MLCWTCCSCALSDSVDLFPGPATPVCTMNVFLEHGQADQAVVVYRNNMAWFRQHAQDPEVCAAVKCLGVAQYARHAHDVDDALRSLRSCSRPAEVVAWTETRESLQSARSLHADLVALPPFADPQYRPAQLVDLRLAVGAVEQQYKNKSLCLFMRHAFDETASFFVRYPLNISPEEFFATYHESVIEWINGLCLKDVLRMQKQYGQWLPKVCRSRLAARVFALDHDPTMCPGLQGWMHSFGLVRDMGLADSIVPELRVAFVHATSPVAFARKMIAFPVAVRKDMNVISVVADDERPYADAGVRDADVVVAVAVLLSRCGRFVENCEGREYVNGMQVRTMTSDDFGAARKKVLGDWEAGSTGDGGIEGYHLLERAEDWFFGEDTKEAADEKGDKGVWFRVCDVECDKTATVQYCVYDRASHRIFTDYADIRSLSGFQVACKKKVQAASDFLVLPHGTVDQKTVVDFETEPVEMPLSMLFADAVADMTKWRHADLTDMERVMNASMPVTVEPEQYDVLLPADKRFASIIQVEAGRRKGSGFYIDENLVLTSLRVVSGREMAAVWLRDGSKVQGTVVARDARAGLALVRVQRRGVPVRLRQGQSLPAGERVMACGYARKGGPTALPGVIGAVRKYCVGEQGAGAARVVQTDCPFKAEAIGGPLFLGNEVIGITCNAQSDAENGLSLAVHYSEIIDFIRHAGFDYVTGGE
;
A
#
# COMPACT_ATOMS: atom_id res chain seq x y z
N MET A 1 -51.98 42.11 -50.31
CA MET A 1 -53.05 43.03 -50.75
C MET A 1 -53.71 43.60 -49.50
N LEU A 2 -53.97 44.92 -49.51
CA LEU A 2 -54.33 45.85 -48.41
C LEU A 2 -53.11 46.27 -47.57
N CYS A 3 -52.64 47.52 -47.52
CA CYS A 3 -53.10 48.79 -48.09
C CYS A 3 -51.88 49.71 -48.31
N TRP A 4 -51.44 49.89 -49.55
CA TRP A 4 -50.62 51.02 -49.99
C TRP A 4 -51.60 51.97 -50.69
N THR A 5 -52.10 53.00 -50.00
CA THR A 5 -52.82 54.15 -50.58
C THR A 5 -53.17 55.19 -49.51
N CYS A 6 -53.17 56.46 -49.91
CA CYS A 6 -53.24 57.73 -49.15
C CYS A 6 -51.89 58.18 -48.57
N CYS A 7 -51.21 59.24 -49.05
CA CYS A 7 -51.63 60.40 -49.84
C CYS A 7 -50.62 60.72 -50.97
N SER A 8 -51.12 60.85 -52.19
CA SER A 8 -50.48 61.65 -53.24
C SER A 8 -51.07 63.06 -53.17
N CYS A 9 -50.24 64.06 -52.85
CA CYS A 9 -50.46 65.43 -53.28
C CYS A 9 -49.21 65.84 -54.09
N ALA A 10 -49.44 66.11 -55.37
CA ALA A 10 -48.43 66.63 -56.28
C ALA A 10 -48.16 68.12 -56.02
N LEU A 11 -46.88 68.48 -56.00
CA LEU A 11 -46.25 69.75 -56.38
C LEU A 11 -46.92 71.08 -55.97
N SER A 12 -46.24 71.83 -55.11
CA SER A 12 -45.99 73.25 -55.35
C SER A 12 -44.78 73.75 -54.56
N ASP A 13 -43.90 74.48 -55.23
CA ASP A 13 -42.81 75.25 -54.64
C ASP A 13 -43.26 76.04 -53.41
N SER A 14 -42.75 75.71 -52.23
CA SER A 14 -42.51 76.67 -51.15
C SER A 14 -41.80 75.97 -50.00
N VAL A 15 -40.62 76.49 -49.70
CA VAL A 15 -39.96 76.33 -48.42
C VAL A 15 -40.84 77.02 -47.36
N ASP A 16 -40.95 76.36 -46.21
CA ASP A 16 -41.33 76.83 -44.87
C ASP A 16 -42.75 76.56 -44.31
N LEU A 17 -42.70 76.01 -43.07
CA LEU A 17 -43.63 76.12 -41.92
C LEU A 17 -44.44 74.87 -41.52
N PHE A 18 -43.79 74.00 -40.73
CA PHE A 18 -44.46 73.36 -39.58
C PHE A 18 -43.97 74.03 -38.28
N PRO A 19 -44.85 74.61 -37.44
CA PRO A 19 -44.47 75.17 -36.15
C PRO A 19 -44.72 74.15 -35.04
N GLY A 20 -43.65 73.53 -34.56
CA GLY A 20 -43.63 72.74 -33.34
C GLY A 20 -42.21 72.18 -33.12
N PRO A 21 -41.74 72.00 -31.88
CA PRO A 21 -40.46 71.33 -31.68
C PRO A 21 -40.57 69.93 -32.29
N ALA A 22 -39.76 69.64 -33.31
CA ALA A 22 -39.80 68.35 -34.00
C ALA A 22 -39.63 67.23 -32.98
N THR A 23 -40.71 66.50 -32.70
CA THR A 23 -40.67 65.39 -31.76
C THR A 23 -39.77 64.29 -32.34
N PRO A 24 -39.08 63.50 -31.50
CA PRO A 24 -38.25 62.41 -31.99
C PRO A 24 -38.99 61.44 -32.92
N VAL A 25 -40.30 61.22 -32.72
CA VAL A 25 -41.14 60.38 -33.59
C VAL A 25 -41.35 60.98 -34.98
N CYS A 26 -41.60 62.29 -35.11
CA CYS A 26 -41.73 62.95 -36.41
C CYS A 26 -40.44 62.87 -37.22
N THR A 27 -39.30 63.15 -36.58
CA THR A 27 -37.97 63.07 -37.21
C THR A 27 -37.66 61.63 -37.65
N MET A 28 -38.03 60.63 -36.84
CA MET A 28 -37.85 59.23 -37.19
C MET A 28 -38.72 58.79 -38.37
N ASN A 29 -39.98 59.23 -38.43
CA ASN A 29 -40.89 58.93 -39.54
C ASN A 29 -40.41 59.50 -40.87
N VAL A 30 -39.89 60.74 -40.89
CA VAL A 30 -39.29 61.33 -42.10
C VAL A 30 -38.16 60.44 -42.65
N PHE A 31 -37.26 59.97 -41.79
CA PHE A 31 -36.19 59.06 -42.23
C PHE A 31 -36.72 57.70 -42.71
N LEU A 32 -37.77 57.16 -42.09
CA LEU A 32 -38.40 55.91 -42.52
C LEU A 32 -39.09 56.03 -43.88
N GLU A 33 -39.79 57.15 -44.15
CA GLU A 33 -40.44 57.43 -45.44
C GLU A 33 -39.45 57.54 -46.60
N HIS A 34 -38.24 58.04 -46.31
CA HIS A 34 -37.15 58.14 -47.29
C HIS A 34 -36.28 56.87 -47.38
N GLY A 35 -36.65 55.79 -46.68
CA GLY A 35 -35.89 54.53 -46.66
C GLY A 35 -34.56 54.60 -45.89
N GLN A 36 -34.33 55.67 -45.12
CA GLN A 36 -33.11 55.91 -44.35
C GLN A 36 -33.18 55.29 -42.95
N ALA A 37 -33.39 53.97 -42.89
CA ALA A 37 -33.59 53.24 -41.63
C ALA A 37 -32.43 53.37 -40.63
N ASP A 38 -31.18 53.55 -41.10
CA ASP A 38 -30.02 53.77 -40.20
C ASP A 38 -30.09 55.10 -39.47
N GLN A 39 -30.52 56.15 -40.16
CA GLN A 39 -30.71 57.47 -39.56
C GLN A 39 -31.88 57.45 -38.58
N ALA A 40 -32.96 56.73 -38.93
CA ALA A 40 -34.08 56.49 -38.02
C ALA A 40 -33.66 55.73 -36.74
N VAL A 41 -32.75 54.75 -36.83
CA VAL A 41 -32.18 54.07 -35.65
C VAL A 41 -31.36 55.02 -34.79
N VAL A 42 -30.56 55.91 -35.39
CA VAL A 42 -29.78 56.91 -34.64
C VAL A 42 -30.71 57.85 -33.87
N VAL A 43 -31.80 58.31 -34.49
CA VAL A 43 -32.81 59.14 -33.83
C VAL A 43 -33.45 58.39 -32.66
N TYR A 44 -33.86 57.13 -32.87
CA TYR A 44 -34.44 56.31 -31.82
C TYR A 44 -33.46 56.06 -30.66
N ARG A 45 -32.21 55.71 -30.97
CA ARG A 45 -31.16 55.44 -29.98
C ARG A 45 -30.85 56.66 -29.13
N ASN A 46 -30.68 57.82 -29.75
CA ASN A 46 -30.33 59.06 -29.06
C ASN A 46 -31.49 59.61 -28.20
N ASN A 47 -32.72 59.14 -28.44
CA ASN A 47 -33.93 59.61 -27.75
C ASN A 47 -34.67 58.48 -27.01
N MET A 48 -33.99 57.38 -26.67
CA MET A 48 -34.64 56.18 -26.06
C MET A 48 -35.50 56.49 -24.84
N ALA A 49 -35.05 57.39 -23.95
CA ALA A 49 -35.82 57.77 -22.76
C ALA A 49 -37.16 58.42 -23.12
N TRP A 50 -37.18 59.23 -24.16
CA TRP A 50 -38.39 59.87 -24.67
C TRP A 50 -39.35 58.85 -25.28
N PHE A 51 -38.84 57.94 -26.12
CA PHE A 51 -39.64 56.85 -26.72
C PHE A 51 -40.25 55.93 -25.66
N ARG A 52 -39.52 55.63 -24.57
CA ARG A 52 -40.05 54.82 -23.45
C ARG A 52 -41.18 55.52 -22.69
N GLN A 53 -41.05 56.83 -22.46
CA GLN A 53 -42.09 57.62 -21.78
C GLN A 53 -43.38 57.72 -22.59
N HIS A 54 -43.29 57.66 -23.92
CA HIS A 54 -44.42 57.78 -24.85
C HIS A 54 -44.82 56.44 -25.49
N ALA A 55 -44.41 55.30 -24.92
CA ALA A 55 -44.62 53.98 -25.53
C ALA A 55 -46.11 53.57 -25.66
N GLN A 56 -47.02 54.20 -24.91
CA GLN A 56 -48.46 53.97 -25.01
C GLN A 56 -49.14 54.81 -26.09
N ASP A 57 -48.44 55.77 -26.69
CA ASP A 57 -48.96 56.56 -27.79
C ASP A 57 -49.05 55.68 -29.06
N PRO A 58 -50.23 55.55 -29.69
CA PRO A 58 -50.41 54.76 -30.92
C PRO A 58 -49.46 55.16 -32.05
N GLU A 59 -49.15 56.45 -32.18
CA GLU A 59 -48.29 56.97 -33.25
C GLU A 59 -46.82 56.57 -33.01
N VAL A 60 -46.35 56.68 -31.76
CA VAL A 60 -45.02 56.23 -31.34
C VAL A 60 -44.88 54.72 -31.49
N CYS A 61 -45.91 53.95 -31.08
CA CYS A 61 -45.94 52.51 -31.22
C CYS A 61 -45.87 52.08 -32.70
N ALA A 62 -46.63 52.73 -33.58
CA ALA A 62 -46.60 52.45 -35.01
C ALA A 62 -45.24 52.78 -35.64
N ALA A 63 -44.66 53.93 -35.29
CA ALA A 63 -43.36 54.36 -35.80
C ALA A 63 -42.22 53.41 -35.38
N VAL A 64 -42.20 52.96 -34.13
CA VAL A 64 -41.20 51.98 -33.64
C VAL A 64 -41.41 50.60 -34.27
N LYS A 65 -42.66 50.19 -34.53
CA LYS A 65 -42.96 48.97 -35.30
C LYS A 65 -42.45 49.07 -36.74
N CYS A 66 -42.66 50.20 -37.41
CA CYS A 66 -42.15 50.45 -38.76
C CYS A 66 -40.61 50.43 -38.80
N LEU A 67 -39.94 51.04 -37.81
CA LEU A 67 -38.50 50.95 -37.64
C LEU A 67 -38.04 49.50 -37.45
N GLY A 68 -38.77 48.73 -36.63
CA GLY A 68 -38.54 47.30 -36.43
C GLY A 68 -38.66 46.51 -37.73
N VAL A 69 -39.72 46.71 -38.52
CA VAL A 69 -39.89 46.02 -39.82
C VAL A 69 -38.75 46.36 -40.78
N ALA A 70 -38.37 47.63 -40.88
CA ALA A 70 -37.27 48.07 -41.74
C ALA A 70 -35.90 47.49 -41.31
N GLN A 71 -35.66 47.38 -40.01
CA GLN A 71 -34.46 46.75 -39.46
C GLN A 71 -34.47 45.22 -39.64
N TYR A 72 -35.60 44.56 -39.42
CA TYR A 72 -35.72 43.11 -39.63
C TYR A 72 -35.56 42.70 -41.10
N ALA A 73 -36.09 43.49 -42.04
CA ALA A 73 -36.04 43.18 -43.47
C ALA A 73 -34.61 42.96 -43.99
N ARG A 74 -33.60 43.58 -43.36
CA ARG A 74 -32.18 43.40 -43.68
C ARG A 74 -31.62 42.03 -43.27
N HIS A 75 -32.26 41.38 -42.32
CA HIS A 75 -31.85 40.10 -41.72
C HIS A 75 -32.86 38.97 -41.95
N ALA A 76 -33.95 39.24 -42.68
CA ALA A 76 -35.01 38.26 -42.90
C ALA A 76 -34.48 36.99 -43.59
N HIS A 77 -33.55 37.15 -44.55
CA HIS A 77 -32.91 36.03 -45.23
C HIS A 77 -32.07 35.18 -44.26
N ASP A 78 -31.25 35.83 -43.41
CA ASP A 78 -30.40 35.13 -42.42
C ASP A 78 -31.24 34.35 -41.41
N VAL A 79 -32.38 34.90 -40.98
CA VAL A 79 -33.31 34.25 -40.04
C VAL A 79 -34.01 33.07 -40.71
N ASP A 80 -34.46 33.20 -41.95
CA ASP A 80 -35.07 32.11 -42.70
C ASP A 80 -34.06 30.97 -42.98
N ASP A 81 -32.81 31.32 -43.27
CA ASP A 81 -31.72 30.36 -43.46
C ASP A 81 -31.39 29.63 -42.17
N ALA A 82 -31.28 30.35 -41.04
CA ALA A 82 -31.09 29.75 -39.73
C ALA A 82 -32.23 28.79 -39.35
N LEU A 83 -33.49 29.18 -39.60
CA LEU A 83 -34.66 28.31 -39.36
C LEU A 83 -34.63 27.06 -40.25
N ARG A 84 -34.20 27.16 -41.50
CA ARG A 84 -34.04 25.99 -42.40
C ARG A 84 -32.94 25.06 -41.91
N SER A 85 -31.79 25.58 -41.50
CA SER A 85 -30.68 24.80 -40.93
C SER A 85 -31.07 24.11 -39.62
N LEU A 86 -31.81 24.77 -38.74
CA LEU A 86 -32.28 24.13 -37.50
C LEU A 86 -33.27 22.98 -37.77
N ARG A 87 -34.10 23.08 -38.82
CA ARG A 87 -35.02 22.00 -39.20
C ARG A 87 -34.28 20.76 -39.71
N SER A 88 -33.16 20.92 -40.43
CA SER A 88 -32.33 19.78 -40.86
C SER A 88 -31.56 19.15 -39.71
N CYS A 89 -31.24 19.92 -38.65
CA CYS A 89 -30.59 19.43 -37.43
C CYS A 89 -31.49 18.60 -36.49
N SER A 90 -32.73 18.30 -36.86
CA SER A 90 -33.72 17.62 -36.00
C SER A 90 -33.50 16.11 -35.81
N ARG A 91 -32.38 15.55 -36.30
CA ARG A 91 -32.06 14.11 -36.25
C ARG A 91 -30.77 13.82 -35.48
N PRO A 92 -30.85 13.59 -34.15
CA PRO A 92 -29.68 13.42 -33.30
C PRO A 92 -28.81 12.16 -33.53
N ALA A 93 -29.22 11.25 -34.42
CA ALA A 93 -28.67 9.89 -34.48
C ALA A 93 -27.36 9.74 -35.26
N GLU A 94 -26.99 10.72 -36.10
CA GLU A 94 -25.80 10.62 -36.96
C GLU A 94 -24.68 11.53 -36.43
N VAL A 95 -23.58 10.91 -35.98
CA VAL A 95 -22.47 11.64 -35.34
C VAL A 95 -21.75 12.56 -36.33
N VAL A 96 -21.77 12.25 -37.63
CA VAL A 96 -21.19 13.10 -38.69
C VAL A 96 -21.87 14.46 -38.74
N ALA A 97 -23.18 14.53 -38.46
CA ALA A 97 -23.96 15.76 -38.47
C ALA A 97 -23.84 16.59 -37.17
N TRP A 98 -23.13 16.09 -36.14
CA TRP A 98 -23.07 16.79 -34.84
C TRP A 98 -22.28 18.09 -34.91
N THR A 99 -21.21 18.15 -35.70
CA THR A 99 -20.42 19.38 -35.91
C THR A 99 -21.28 20.46 -36.58
N GLU A 100 -21.95 20.11 -37.68
CA GLU A 100 -22.86 21.00 -38.41
C GLU A 100 -24.02 21.47 -37.52
N THR A 101 -24.54 20.59 -36.67
CA THR A 101 -25.59 20.92 -35.72
C THR A 101 -25.11 21.92 -34.67
N ARG A 102 -23.90 21.73 -34.12
CA ARG A 102 -23.29 22.64 -33.16
C ARG A 102 -23.11 24.03 -33.78
N GLU A 103 -22.56 24.09 -34.98
CA GLU A 103 -22.34 25.35 -35.71
C GLU A 103 -23.66 26.05 -36.02
N SER A 104 -24.68 25.29 -36.46
CA SER A 104 -26.03 25.82 -36.72
C SER A 104 -26.69 26.38 -35.46
N LEU A 105 -26.59 25.69 -34.32
CA LEU A 105 -27.10 26.17 -33.04
C LEU A 105 -26.35 27.43 -32.57
N GLN A 106 -25.02 27.45 -32.69
CA GLN A 106 -24.20 28.60 -32.29
C GLN A 106 -24.50 29.83 -33.17
N SER A 107 -24.57 29.64 -34.49
CA SER A 107 -24.93 30.67 -35.45
C SER A 107 -26.33 31.23 -35.18
N ALA A 108 -27.33 30.36 -34.99
CA ALA A 108 -28.70 30.79 -34.69
C ALA A 108 -28.81 31.53 -33.34
N ARG A 109 -28.08 31.10 -32.31
CA ARG A 109 -28.02 31.79 -31.01
C ARG A 109 -27.38 33.17 -31.14
N SER A 110 -26.26 33.28 -31.86
CA SER A 110 -25.59 34.56 -32.11
C SER A 110 -26.50 35.51 -32.87
N LEU A 111 -27.07 35.05 -33.99
CA LEU A 111 -28.01 35.83 -34.79
C LEU A 111 -29.20 36.32 -33.97
N HIS A 112 -29.82 35.44 -33.18
CA HIS A 112 -30.90 35.85 -32.28
C HIS A 112 -30.44 36.88 -31.24
N ALA A 113 -29.27 36.69 -30.61
CA ALA A 113 -28.74 37.63 -29.62
C ALA A 113 -28.42 39.00 -30.23
N ASP A 114 -27.79 39.03 -31.41
CA ASP A 114 -27.45 40.24 -32.15
C ASP A 114 -28.71 41.00 -32.56
N LEU A 115 -29.74 40.29 -33.03
CA LEU A 115 -31.03 40.89 -33.39
C LEU A 115 -31.77 41.42 -32.17
N VAL A 116 -31.85 40.66 -31.06
CA VAL A 116 -32.52 41.13 -29.84
C VAL A 116 -31.81 42.33 -29.20
N ALA A 117 -30.49 42.50 -29.44
CA ALA A 117 -29.74 43.66 -29.00
C ALA A 117 -30.03 44.93 -29.82
N LEU A 118 -30.66 44.81 -31.00
CA LEU A 118 -31.03 45.98 -31.79
C LEU A 118 -32.03 46.87 -31.03
N PRO A 119 -31.88 48.21 -31.09
CA PRO A 119 -32.69 49.14 -30.31
C PRO A 119 -34.21 48.91 -30.32
N PRO A 120 -34.89 48.69 -31.48
CA PRO A 120 -36.33 48.46 -31.47
C PRO A 120 -36.71 47.12 -30.83
N PHE A 121 -35.87 46.08 -30.93
CA PHE A 121 -36.16 44.72 -30.47
C PHE A 121 -35.75 44.43 -29.02
N ALA A 122 -35.03 45.35 -28.38
CA ALA A 122 -34.74 45.30 -26.95
C ALA A 122 -36.02 45.18 -26.12
N ASP A 123 -37.08 45.90 -26.55
CA ASP A 123 -38.42 45.78 -25.98
C ASP A 123 -39.20 44.62 -26.63
N PRO A 124 -39.67 43.63 -25.84
CA PRO A 124 -40.41 42.48 -26.35
C PRO A 124 -41.63 42.83 -27.21
N GLN A 125 -42.30 43.97 -26.98
CA GLN A 125 -43.54 44.34 -27.68
C GLN A 125 -43.34 44.63 -29.19
N TYR A 126 -42.10 44.91 -29.60
CA TYR A 126 -41.75 45.25 -30.98
C TYR A 126 -40.97 44.15 -31.70
N ARG A 127 -40.78 42.98 -31.06
CA ARG A 127 -40.08 41.84 -31.69
C ARG A 127 -40.96 41.20 -32.77
N PRO A 128 -40.42 40.96 -33.99
CA PRO A 128 -41.09 40.16 -35.00
C PRO A 128 -41.37 38.74 -34.50
N ALA A 129 -42.46 38.13 -34.98
CA ALA A 129 -42.83 36.75 -34.63
C ALA A 129 -41.71 35.75 -34.98
N GLN A 130 -40.99 35.98 -36.08
CA GLN A 130 -39.91 35.14 -36.56
C GLN A 130 -38.72 35.07 -35.58
N LEU A 131 -38.46 36.13 -34.79
CA LEU A 131 -37.43 36.07 -33.74
C LEU A 131 -37.86 35.15 -32.59
N VAL A 132 -39.15 35.14 -32.26
CA VAL A 132 -39.71 34.21 -31.26
C VAL A 132 -39.64 32.79 -31.80
N ASP A 133 -39.99 32.57 -33.07
CA ASP A 133 -39.90 31.27 -33.73
C ASP A 133 -38.46 30.74 -33.76
N LEU A 134 -37.48 31.61 -34.07
CA LEU A 134 -36.06 31.24 -34.04
C LEU A 134 -35.61 30.80 -32.65
N ARG A 135 -35.98 31.54 -31.60
CA ARG A 135 -35.68 31.15 -30.21
C ARG A 135 -36.33 29.82 -29.83
N LEU A 136 -37.59 29.62 -30.19
CA LEU A 136 -38.32 28.39 -29.91
C LEU A 136 -37.71 27.20 -30.67
N ALA A 137 -37.30 27.40 -31.93
CA ALA A 137 -36.62 26.38 -32.72
C ALA A 137 -35.29 25.96 -32.11
N VAL A 138 -34.45 26.92 -31.69
CA VAL A 138 -33.20 26.65 -30.96
C VAL A 138 -33.49 25.83 -29.70
N GLY A 139 -34.44 26.28 -28.88
CA GLY A 139 -34.83 25.57 -27.65
C GLY A 139 -35.39 24.16 -27.90
N ALA A 140 -36.16 23.97 -28.97
CA ALA A 140 -36.72 22.67 -29.34
C ALA A 140 -35.62 21.67 -29.73
N VAL A 141 -34.64 22.09 -30.55
CA VAL A 141 -33.50 21.25 -30.91
C VAL A 141 -32.66 20.94 -29.67
N GLU A 142 -32.34 21.93 -28.83
CA GLU A 142 -31.58 21.72 -27.60
C GLU A 142 -32.26 20.70 -26.66
N GLN A 143 -33.56 20.83 -26.43
CA GLN A 143 -34.31 19.90 -25.59
C GLN A 143 -34.33 18.50 -26.18
N GLN A 144 -34.47 18.38 -27.50
CA GLN A 144 -34.44 17.09 -28.18
C GLN A 144 -33.09 16.38 -28.00
N TYR A 145 -31.97 17.11 -28.14
CA TYR A 145 -30.65 16.57 -27.88
C TYR A 145 -30.50 16.23 -26.39
N LYS A 146 -30.82 17.14 -25.48
CA LYS A 146 -30.74 16.92 -24.02
C LYS A 146 -31.47 15.63 -23.59
N ASN A 147 -32.69 15.42 -24.07
CA ASN A 147 -33.50 14.23 -23.77
C ASN A 147 -32.90 12.92 -24.33
N LYS A 148 -32.07 13.00 -25.38
CA LYS A 148 -31.39 11.84 -25.99
C LYS A 148 -29.91 11.71 -25.59
N SER A 149 -29.41 12.61 -24.73
CA SER A 149 -27.99 12.64 -24.34
C SER A 149 -27.51 11.29 -23.81
N LEU A 150 -28.27 10.64 -22.93
CA LEU A 150 -27.92 9.35 -22.36
C LEU A 150 -27.84 8.22 -23.41
N CYS A 151 -28.86 8.08 -24.25
CA CYS A 151 -28.88 6.99 -25.24
C CYS A 151 -27.82 7.19 -26.34
N LEU A 152 -27.55 8.44 -26.72
CA LEU A 152 -26.47 8.76 -27.65
C LEU A 152 -25.09 8.55 -27.02
N PHE A 153 -24.93 8.86 -25.73
CA PHE A 153 -23.72 8.54 -24.99
C PHE A 153 -23.47 7.03 -25.01
N MET A 154 -24.44 6.20 -24.58
CA MET A 154 -24.28 4.75 -24.55
C MET A 154 -23.95 4.13 -25.91
N ARG A 155 -24.41 4.75 -27.00
CA ARG A 155 -24.15 4.30 -28.38
C ARG A 155 -22.78 4.73 -28.92
N HIS A 156 -22.30 5.92 -28.55
CA HIS A 156 -21.13 6.57 -29.16
C HIS A 156 -20.01 6.89 -28.17
N ALA A 157 -20.07 6.36 -26.94
CA ALA A 157 -19.10 6.65 -25.89
C ALA A 157 -17.65 6.30 -26.27
N PHE A 158 -17.45 5.26 -27.08
CA PHE A 158 -16.12 4.70 -27.38
C PHE A 158 -15.64 4.93 -28.82
N ASP A 159 -16.23 5.89 -29.55
CA ASP A 159 -15.77 6.26 -30.88
C ASP A 159 -14.30 6.75 -30.85
N GLU A 160 -13.53 6.43 -31.89
CA GLU A 160 -12.06 6.55 -31.89
C GLU A 160 -11.51 7.97 -32.06
N THR A 161 -12.33 8.95 -32.47
CA THR A 161 -11.85 10.27 -32.90
C THR A 161 -11.73 11.30 -31.77
N ALA A 162 -12.67 11.33 -30.83
CA ALA A 162 -12.66 12.20 -29.66
C ALA A 162 -13.74 11.76 -28.65
N SER A 163 -13.65 12.22 -27.40
CA SER A 163 -14.65 11.90 -26.37
C SER A 163 -16.04 12.42 -26.74
N PHE A 164 -17.07 11.75 -26.24
CA PHE A 164 -18.47 12.11 -26.51
C PHE A 164 -18.74 13.59 -26.22
N PHE A 165 -18.35 14.10 -25.05
CA PHE A 165 -18.62 15.48 -24.63
C PHE A 165 -17.92 16.53 -25.50
N VAL A 166 -16.79 16.20 -26.13
CA VAL A 166 -16.11 17.11 -27.07
C VAL A 166 -16.85 17.20 -28.40
N ARG A 167 -17.49 16.12 -28.85
CA ARG A 167 -18.21 16.06 -30.14
C ARG A 167 -19.68 16.44 -30.02
N TYR A 168 -20.28 16.22 -28.86
CA TYR A 168 -21.71 16.35 -28.65
C TYR A 168 -22.19 17.78 -28.91
N PRO A 169 -23.29 18.02 -29.67
CA PRO A 169 -23.64 19.38 -30.10
C PRO A 169 -23.91 20.38 -28.98
N LEU A 170 -24.33 19.88 -27.82
CA LEU A 170 -24.55 20.70 -26.63
C LEU A 170 -23.33 20.68 -25.71
N ASN A 171 -23.04 21.82 -25.09
CA ASN A 171 -22.02 21.90 -24.05
C ASN A 171 -22.61 21.33 -22.74
N ILE A 172 -22.41 20.04 -22.51
CA ILE A 172 -22.83 19.34 -21.29
C ILE A 172 -21.59 19.09 -20.42
N SER A 173 -21.66 19.49 -19.15
CA SER A 173 -20.62 19.13 -18.17
C SER A 173 -20.59 17.61 -17.97
N PRO A 174 -19.44 16.94 -18.17
CA PRO A 174 -19.32 15.50 -17.91
C PRO A 174 -19.69 15.12 -16.47
N GLU A 175 -19.33 15.97 -15.51
CA GLU A 175 -19.58 15.73 -14.07
C GLU A 175 -21.08 15.75 -13.77
N GLU A 176 -21.79 16.78 -14.23
CA GLU A 176 -23.24 16.88 -14.04
C GLU A 176 -23.98 15.76 -14.77
N PHE A 177 -23.50 15.38 -15.97
CA PHE A 177 -24.06 14.28 -16.73
C PHE A 177 -23.98 12.96 -15.97
N PHE A 178 -22.79 12.58 -15.49
CA PHE A 178 -22.64 11.33 -14.75
C PHE A 178 -23.32 11.38 -13.39
N ALA A 179 -23.37 12.54 -12.72
CA ALA A 179 -24.15 12.70 -11.49
C ALA A 179 -25.65 12.46 -11.73
N THR A 180 -26.18 12.97 -12.85
CA THR A 180 -27.60 12.85 -13.20
C THR A 180 -27.98 11.42 -13.61
N TYR A 181 -27.13 10.75 -14.40
CA TYR A 181 -27.46 9.46 -15.03
C TYR A 181 -26.71 8.25 -14.43
N HIS A 182 -26.12 8.37 -13.24
CA HIS A 182 -25.28 7.32 -12.64
C HIS A 182 -25.96 5.95 -12.56
N GLU A 183 -27.26 5.88 -12.24
CA GLU A 183 -28.01 4.61 -12.16
C GLU A 183 -28.04 3.88 -13.50
N SER A 184 -28.42 4.56 -14.59
CA SER A 184 -28.44 3.97 -15.93
C SER A 184 -27.04 3.65 -16.45
N VAL A 185 -26.03 4.45 -16.08
CA VAL A 185 -24.63 4.18 -16.43
C VAL A 185 -24.11 2.93 -15.72
N ILE A 186 -24.51 2.70 -14.46
CA ILE A 186 -24.20 1.48 -13.69
C ILE A 186 -24.78 0.23 -14.39
N GLU A 187 -26.04 0.28 -14.82
CA GLU A 187 -26.65 -0.83 -15.59
C GLU A 187 -25.92 -1.08 -16.90
N TRP A 188 -25.56 -0.03 -17.61
CA TRP A 188 -24.81 -0.14 -18.86
C TRP A 188 -23.41 -0.73 -18.66
N ILE A 189 -22.71 -0.36 -17.58
CA ILE A 189 -21.40 -0.93 -17.20
C ILE A 189 -21.48 -2.46 -17.08
N ASN A 190 -22.59 -3.02 -16.57
CA ASN A 190 -22.77 -4.47 -16.43
C ASN A 190 -22.78 -5.20 -17.78
N GLY A 191 -23.05 -4.52 -18.89
CA GLY A 191 -23.04 -5.10 -20.24
C GLY A 191 -21.69 -4.98 -20.96
N LEU A 192 -20.75 -4.19 -20.44
CA LEU A 192 -19.49 -3.89 -21.13
C LEU A 192 -18.55 -5.11 -21.15
N CYS A 193 -17.76 -5.21 -22.22
CA CYS A 193 -16.62 -6.13 -22.29
C CYS A 193 -15.35 -5.50 -21.70
N LEU A 194 -14.30 -6.29 -21.49
CA LEU A 194 -13.07 -5.80 -20.82
C LEU A 194 -12.41 -4.64 -21.59
N LYS A 195 -12.43 -4.69 -22.93
CA LYS A 195 -11.91 -3.61 -23.78
C LYS A 195 -12.66 -2.30 -23.57
N ASP A 196 -13.98 -2.37 -23.43
CA ASP A 196 -14.83 -1.19 -23.26
C ASP A 196 -14.74 -0.62 -21.85
N VAL A 197 -14.60 -1.48 -20.83
CA VAL A 197 -14.30 -1.06 -19.45
C VAL A 197 -13.00 -0.26 -19.36
N LEU A 198 -11.95 -0.73 -20.04
CA LEU A 198 -10.66 -0.02 -20.12
C LEU A 198 -10.79 1.33 -20.84
N ARG A 199 -11.53 1.38 -21.96
CA ARG A 199 -11.82 2.64 -22.67
C ARG A 199 -12.61 3.61 -21.82
N MET A 200 -13.63 3.13 -21.10
CA MET A 200 -14.47 3.91 -20.20
C MET A 200 -13.64 4.58 -19.10
N GLN A 201 -12.79 3.80 -18.42
CA GLN A 201 -11.92 4.35 -17.39
C GLN A 201 -10.94 5.38 -17.96
N LYS A 202 -10.30 5.07 -19.09
CA LYS A 202 -9.32 5.96 -19.72
C LYS A 202 -9.93 7.29 -20.18
N GLN A 203 -11.12 7.25 -20.77
CA GLN A 203 -11.76 8.44 -21.36
C GLN A 203 -12.57 9.24 -20.35
N TYR A 204 -13.24 8.58 -19.40
CA TYR A 204 -14.24 9.21 -18.54
C TYR A 204 -13.95 9.07 -17.03
N GLY A 205 -12.95 8.28 -16.63
CA GLY A 205 -12.72 7.89 -15.23
C GLY A 205 -12.61 9.06 -14.24
N GLN A 206 -12.05 10.19 -14.66
CA GLN A 206 -11.91 11.38 -13.82
C GLN A 206 -13.25 12.04 -13.44
N TRP A 207 -14.29 11.87 -14.25
CA TRP A 207 -15.62 12.45 -14.03
C TRP A 207 -16.63 11.44 -13.49
N LEU A 208 -16.24 10.17 -13.35
CA LEU A 208 -17.15 9.14 -12.86
C LEU A 208 -17.36 9.27 -11.34
N PRO A 209 -18.62 9.30 -10.87
CA PRO A 209 -18.94 9.20 -9.45
C PRO A 209 -18.34 7.93 -8.84
N LYS A 210 -18.04 7.98 -7.52
CA LYS A 210 -17.47 6.84 -6.78
C LYS A 210 -18.27 5.55 -7.00
N VAL A 211 -19.59 5.62 -7.01
CA VAL A 211 -20.48 4.46 -7.24
C VAL A 211 -20.27 3.83 -8.62
N CYS A 212 -20.12 4.64 -9.68
CA CYS A 212 -19.83 4.15 -11.03
C CYS A 212 -18.42 3.54 -11.11
N ARG A 213 -17.42 4.17 -10.48
CA ARG A 213 -16.05 3.64 -10.39
C ARG A 213 -16.01 2.29 -9.67
N SER A 214 -16.77 2.14 -8.58
CA SER A 214 -16.91 0.86 -7.88
C SER A 214 -17.58 -0.20 -8.73
N ARG A 215 -18.64 0.15 -9.47
CA ARG A 215 -19.26 -0.79 -10.41
C ARG A 215 -18.30 -1.18 -11.54
N LEU A 216 -17.52 -0.24 -12.05
CA LEU A 216 -16.52 -0.48 -13.10
C LEU A 216 -15.45 -1.45 -12.61
N ALA A 217 -14.94 -1.26 -11.38
CA ALA A 217 -14.03 -2.20 -10.73
C ALA A 217 -14.66 -3.58 -10.57
N ALA A 218 -15.88 -3.68 -10.04
CA ALA A 218 -16.61 -4.95 -9.90
C ALA A 218 -16.81 -5.66 -11.25
N ARG A 219 -17.03 -4.91 -12.33
CA ARG A 219 -17.14 -5.47 -13.68
C ARG A 219 -15.82 -6.07 -14.19
N VAL A 220 -14.67 -5.48 -13.85
CA VAL A 220 -13.36 -6.08 -14.16
C VAL A 220 -13.25 -7.45 -13.51
N PHE A 221 -13.55 -7.56 -12.20
CA PHE A 221 -13.54 -8.86 -11.49
C PHE A 221 -14.51 -9.87 -12.14
N ALA A 222 -15.70 -9.45 -12.56
CA ALA A 222 -16.68 -10.35 -13.19
C ALA A 222 -16.28 -10.80 -14.61
N LEU A 223 -15.39 -10.08 -15.30
CA LEU A 223 -14.94 -10.39 -16.66
C LEU A 223 -13.63 -11.17 -16.69
N ASP A 224 -12.77 -10.94 -15.70
CA ASP A 224 -11.49 -11.64 -15.56
C ASP A 224 -11.69 -13.10 -15.10
N HIS A 225 -12.83 -13.38 -14.48
CA HIS A 225 -13.17 -14.69 -13.93
C HIS A 225 -14.39 -15.31 -14.60
N ASP A 226 -14.42 -16.63 -14.71
CA ASP A 226 -15.60 -17.37 -15.18
C ASP A 226 -16.69 -17.31 -14.10
N PRO A 227 -17.92 -16.82 -14.38
CA PRO A 227 -18.99 -16.75 -13.39
C PRO A 227 -19.42 -18.12 -12.85
N THR A 228 -19.00 -19.23 -13.46
CA THR A 228 -19.28 -20.59 -13.01
C THR A 228 -18.20 -21.18 -12.10
N MET A 229 -17.05 -20.51 -11.95
CA MET A 229 -15.91 -20.99 -11.16
C MET A 229 -15.47 -19.90 -10.17
N CYS A 230 -15.37 -20.25 -8.89
CA CYS A 230 -14.70 -19.37 -7.93
C CYS A 230 -13.23 -19.22 -8.36
N PRO A 231 -12.74 -18.00 -8.56
CA PRO A 231 -11.36 -17.83 -8.96
C PRO A 231 -10.42 -18.11 -7.79
N GLY A 232 -9.35 -18.83 -8.05
CA GLY A 232 -8.29 -19.04 -7.07
C GLY A 232 -7.52 -17.75 -6.79
N LEU A 233 -6.67 -17.78 -5.77
CA LEU A 233 -5.93 -16.60 -5.30
C LEU A 233 -5.14 -15.89 -6.42
N GLN A 234 -4.56 -16.66 -7.35
CA GLN A 234 -3.82 -16.11 -8.49
C GLN A 234 -4.71 -15.26 -9.41
N GLY A 235 -5.94 -15.70 -9.67
CA GLY A 235 -6.92 -14.94 -10.47
C GLY A 235 -7.32 -13.65 -9.76
N TRP A 236 -7.63 -13.75 -8.47
CA TRP A 236 -7.92 -12.57 -7.65
C TRP A 236 -6.78 -11.56 -7.70
N MET A 237 -5.53 -11.99 -7.50
CA MET A 237 -4.36 -11.11 -7.52
C MET A 237 -4.12 -10.47 -8.89
N HIS A 238 -4.39 -11.20 -9.98
CA HIS A 238 -4.35 -10.65 -11.32
C HIS A 238 -5.39 -9.53 -11.51
N SER A 239 -6.65 -9.77 -11.13
CA SER A 239 -7.72 -8.77 -11.14
C SER A 239 -7.40 -7.54 -10.28
N PHE A 240 -6.88 -7.74 -9.06
CA PHE A 240 -6.44 -6.63 -8.20
C PHE A 240 -5.35 -5.79 -8.89
N GLY A 241 -4.42 -6.43 -9.58
CA GLY A 241 -3.41 -5.78 -10.41
C GLY A 241 -4.04 -4.91 -11.50
N LEU A 242 -4.97 -5.46 -12.29
CA LEU A 242 -5.67 -4.73 -13.34
C LEU A 242 -6.42 -3.49 -12.80
N VAL A 243 -7.17 -3.66 -11.71
CA VAL A 243 -7.95 -2.55 -11.12
C VAL A 243 -7.03 -1.47 -10.53
N ARG A 244 -5.89 -1.86 -9.96
CA ARG A 244 -4.87 -0.92 -9.48
C ARG A 244 -4.26 -0.14 -10.65
N ASP A 245 -3.87 -0.81 -11.73
CA ASP A 245 -3.28 -0.19 -12.92
C ASP A 245 -4.26 0.76 -13.62
N MET A 246 -5.56 0.52 -13.45
CA MET A 246 -6.65 1.40 -13.89
C MET A 246 -6.89 2.63 -12.99
N GLY A 247 -6.18 2.75 -11.86
CA GLY A 247 -6.42 3.83 -10.88
C GLY A 247 -7.77 3.69 -10.16
N LEU A 248 -8.27 2.47 -10.01
CA LEU A 248 -9.56 2.16 -9.38
C LEU A 248 -9.39 1.48 -8.01
N ALA A 249 -8.18 1.49 -7.45
CA ALA A 249 -7.86 0.81 -6.18
C ALA A 249 -8.79 1.21 -5.02
N ASP A 250 -9.09 2.50 -4.87
CA ASP A 250 -9.97 3.02 -3.80
C ASP A 250 -11.46 2.67 -3.99
N SER A 251 -11.80 2.05 -5.12
CA SER A 251 -13.16 1.70 -5.53
C SER A 251 -13.39 0.20 -5.60
N ILE A 252 -12.38 -0.63 -5.29
CA ILE A 252 -12.48 -2.09 -5.26
C ILE A 252 -13.59 -2.46 -4.27
N VAL A 253 -14.57 -3.28 -4.65
CA VAL A 253 -15.54 -3.91 -3.73
C VAL A 253 -15.66 -5.38 -4.11
N PRO A 254 -14.63 -6.20 -3.84
CA PRO A 254 -14.67 -7.60 -4.15
C PRO A 254 -15.37 -8.32 -3.01
N GLU A 255 -16.17 -9.32 -3.34
CA GLU A 255 -16.75 -10.23 -2.35
C GLU A 255 -15.71 -11.24 -1.83
N LEU A 256 -14.41 -11.08 -2.15
CA LEU A 256 -13.36 -11.97 -1.68
C LEU A 256 -13.34 -12.02 -0.16
N ARG A 257 -13.72 -13.18 0.38
CA ARG A 257 -13.75 -13.45 1.82
C ARG A 257 -12.41 -14.04 2.24
N VAL A 258 -11.67 -13.29 3.05
CA VAL A 258 -10.39 -13.72 3.61
C VAL A 258 -10.56 -13.97 5.09
N ALA A 259 -10.33 -15.21 5.51
CA ALA A 259 -10.31 -15.56 6.92
C ALA A 259 -8.89 -15.50 7.50
N PHE A 260 -8.77 -14.96 8.71
CA PHE A 260 -7.51 -14.86 9.44
C PHE A 260 -7.50 -15.80 10.62
N VAL A 261 -6.60 -16.78 10.58
CA VAL A 261 -6.35 -17.74 11.65
C VAL A 261 -5.01 -17.40 12.30
N HIS A 262 -4.99 -17.37 13.63
CA HIS A 262 -3.73 -17.23 14.36
C HIS A 262 -3.41 -18.55 15.04
N ALA A 263 -2.21 -19.04 14.79
CA ALA A 263 -1.76 -20.36 15.20
C ALA A 263 -0.47 -20.30 16.04
N THR A 264 -0.17 -19.15 16.64
CA THR A 264 0.95 -19.03 17.60
C THR A 264 0.70 -19.95 18.79
N SER A 265 1.61 -20.89 19.04
CA SER A 265 1.43 -21.93 20.04
C SER A 265 1.47 -21.39 21.48
N PRO A 266 0.62 -21.88 22.41
CA PRO A 266 0.76 -21.67 23.85
C PRO A 266 2.17 -21.98 24.39
N VAL A 267 2.87 -22.94 23.78
CA VAL A 267 4.25 -23.33 24.14
C VAL A 267 5.23 -22.17 23.88
N ALA A 268 5.01 -21.38 22.83
CA ALA A 268 5.84 -20.22 22.53
C ALA A 268 5.82 -19.21 23.68
N PHE A 269 4.61 -18.96 24.23
CA PHE A 269 4.42 -18.08 25.38
C PHE A 269 5.03 -18.68 26.65
N ALA A 270 4.81 -19.96 26.92
CA ALA A 270 5.39 -20.64 28.08
C ALA A 270 6.94 -20.64 28.07
N ARG A 271 7.55 -20.73 26.88
CA ARG A 271 9.00 -20.62 26.66
C ARG A 271 9.49 -19.18 26.52
N LYS A 272 8.59 -18.19 26.69
CA LYS A 272 8.87 -16.75 26.63
C LYS A 272 9.45 -16.27 25.28
N MET A 273 9.14 -16.97 24.19
CA MET A 273 9.70 -16.75 22.85
C MET A 273 9.14 -15.52 22.13
N ILE A 274 8.09 -14.91 22.71
CA ILE A 274 7.29 -13.86 22.09
C ILE A 274 7.39 -12.58 22.94
N ALA A 275 8.22 -11.62 22.50
CA ALA A 275 8.29 -10.28 23.07
C ALA A 275 7.14 -9.35 22.62
N PHE A 276 6.62 -9.52 21.40
CA PHE A 276 5.54 -8.69 20.84
C PHE A 276 4.75 -9.46 19.77
N PRO A 277 3.52 -9.06 19.44
CA PRO A 277 2.70 -9.76 18.46
C PRO A 277 3.01 -9.32 17.03
N VAL A 278 2.67 -10.18 16.07
CA VAL A 278 2.60 -9.79 14.65
C VAL A 278 1.15 -9.89 14.21
N ALA A 279 0.67 -8.84 13.55
CA ALA A 279 -0.70 -8.77 13.04
C ALA A 279 -0.69 -8.59 11.51
N VAL A 280 -1.67 -9.19 10.84
CA VAL A 280 -1.87 -8.95 9.41
C VAL A 280 -2.71 -7.70 9.25
N ARG A 281 -2.17 -6.67 8.59
CA ARG A 281 -2.92 -5.47 8.25
C ARG A 281 -3.71 -5.71 6.96
N LYS A 282 -5.00 -5.38 7.00
CA LYS A 282 -5.87 -5.35 5.83
C LYS A 282 -5.59 -4.09 5.01
N ASP A 283 -4.61 -4.17 4.10
CA ASP A 283 -4.26 -3.11 3.15
C ASP A 283 -4.92 -3.28 1.77
N MET A 284 -5.82 -4.27 1.65
CA MET A 284 -6.63 -4.54 0.47
C MET A 284 -8.11 -4.49 0.87
N ASN A 285 -8.97 -4.00 -0.04
CA ASN A 285 -10.40 -4.01 0.24
C ASN A 285 -10.96 -5.43 0.06
N VAL A 286 -10.97 -6.22 1.12
CA VAL A 286 -11.50 -7.61 1.18
C VAL A 286 -12.50 -7.75 2.33
N ILE A 287 -13.37 -8.75 2.28
CA ILE A 287 -14.23 -9.09 3.41
C ILE A 287 -13.40 -9.94 4.37
N SER A 288 -13.03 -9.38 5.53
CA SER A 288 -12.25 -10.08 6.54
C SER A 288 -13.15 -10.85 7.49
N VAL A 289 -12.77 -12.09 7.79
CA VAL A 289 -13.36 -12.89 8.87
C VAL A 289 -12.26 -13.20 9.87
N VAL A 290 -12.49 -12.86 11.14
CA VAL A 290 -11.57 -13.23 12.22
C VAL A 290 -12.07 -14.52 12.83
N ALA A 291 -11.22 -15.55 12.85
CA ALA A 291 -11.56 -16.85 13.40
C ALA A 291 -11.79 -16.80 14.92
N ASP A 292 -12.67 -17.68 15.42
CA ASP A 292 -12.79 -17.99 16.86
C ASP A 292 -11.43 -18.38 17.48
N ASP A 293 -11.18 -17.93 18.72
CA ASP A 293 -9.89 -18.11 19.39
C ASP A 293 -9.68 -19.55 19.90
N GLU A 294 -10.74 -20.33 20.19
CA GLU A 294 -10.62 -21.71 20.70
C GLU A 294 -10.52 -22.76 19.58
N ARG A 295 -11.37 -22.63 18.56
CA ARG A 295 -11.44 -23.59 17.45
C ARG A 295 -11.47 -22.89 16.09
N PRO A 296 -10.36 -22.23 15.71
CA PRO A 296 -10.34 -21.35 14.54
C PRO A 296 -10.67 -22.07 13.23
N TYR A 297 -10.23 -23.31 13.05
CA TYR A 297 -10.48 -24.07 11.82
C TYR A 297 -11.88 -24.69 11.74
N ALA A 298 -12.62 -24.75 12.85
CA ALA A 298 -14.00 -25.24 12.89
C ALA A 298 -15.04 -24.12 12.68
N ASP A 299 -14.62 -22.86 12.79
CA ASP A 299 -15.44 -21.67 12.62
C ASP A 299 -16.11 -21.64 11.22
N ALA A 300 -17.42 -21.37 11.20
CA ALA A 300 -18.19 -21.36 9.96
C ALA A 300 -17.70 -20.30 8.97
N GLY A 301 -17.33 -19.12 9.45
CA GLY A 301 -16.79 -18.04 8.64
C GLY A 301 -15.41 -18.38 8.04
N VAL A 302 -14.59 -19.17 8.74
CA VAL A 302 -13.31 -19.68 8.20
C VAL A 302 -13.55 -20.75 7.13
N ARG A 303 -14.51 -21.66 7.36
CA ARG A 303 -14.89 -22.71 6.40
C ARG A 303 -15.55 -22.14 5.15
N ASP A 304 -16.23 -21.01 5.28
CA ASP A 304 -16.93 -20.33 4.20
C ASP A 304 -16.08 -19.30 3.46
N ALA A 305 -14.87 -19.01 3.92
CA ALA A 305 -13.95 -18.09 3.25
C ALA A 305 -13.42 -18.66 1.93
N ASP A 306 -13.08 -17.76 1.00
CA ASP A 306 -12.45 -18.12 -0.28
C ASP A 306 -10.96 -18.41 -0.09
N VAL A 307 -10.32 -17.62 0.79
CA VAL A 307 -8.92 -17.75 1.14
C VAL A 307 -8.78 -17.71 2.65
N VAL A 308 -8.00 -18.62 3.21
CA VAL A 308 -7.67 -18.64 4.65
C VAL A 308 -6.19 -18.35 4.82
N VAL A 309 -5.85 -17.35 5.63
CA VAL A 309 -4.48 -16.99 5.97
C VAL A 309 -4.25 -17.36 7.44
N ALA A 310 -3.40 -18.35 7.68
CA ALA A 310 -2.96 -18.71 9.02
C ALA A 310 -1.57 -18.15 9.30
N VAL A 311 -1.37 -17.57 10.48
CA VAL A 311 -0.11 -16.94 10.87
C VAL A 311 0.31 -17.45 12.25
N ALA A 312 1.56 -17.90 12.38
CA ALA A 312 2.18 -18.30 13.64
C ALA A 312 3.49 -17.55 13.84
N VAL A 313 3.58 -16.80 14.94
CA VAL A 313 4.84 -16.15 15.34
C VAL A 313 5.74 -17.21 15.95
N LEU A 314 6.89 -17.45 15.33
CA LEU A 314 7.85 -18.45 15.80
C LEU A 314 8.81 -17.87 16.84
N LEU A 315 9.21 -16.63 16.61
CA LEU A 315 10.13 -15.87 17.44
C LEU A 315 9.83 -14.39 17.25
N SER A 316 9.82 -13.62 18.33
CA SER A 316 9.87 -12.15 18.26
C SER A 316 10.78 -11.61 19.36
N ARG A 317 11.70 -10.72 19.02
CA ARG A 317 12.67 -10.11 19.92
C ARG A 317 12.70 -8.61 19.75
N CYS A 318 12.76 -7.91 20.87
CA CYS A 318 13.02 -6.48 20.90
C CYS A 318 14.38 -6.23 21.58
N GLY A 319 15.29 -5.57 20.87
CA GLY A 319 16.56 -5.10 21.40
C GLY A 319 16.53 -3.59 21.61
N ARG A 320 17.26 -3.11 22.62
CA ARG A 320 17.40 -1.67 22.90
C ARG A 320 18.87 -1.26 22.91
N PHE A 321 19.19 -0.20 22.20
CA PHE A 321 20.49 0.48 22.27
C PHE A 321 20.28 1.82 22.96
N VAL A 322 21.15 2.15 23.91
CA VAL A 322 21.12 3.43 24.61
C VAL A 322 22.47 4.11 24.39
N GLU A 323 22.46 5.28 23.76
CA GLU A 323 23.66 6.08 23.55
C GLU A 323 23.78 7.13 24.65
N ASN A 324 24.89 7.08 25.39
CA ASN A 324 25.23 8.04 26.43
C ASN A 324 26.59 8.71 26.12
N CYS A 325 26.99 9.67 26.96
CA CYS A 325 28.22 10.45 26.75
C CYS A 325 29.52 9.69 27.10
N GLU A 326 29.42 8.48 27.66
CA GLU A 326 30.52 7.55 27.93
C GLU A 326 30.64 6.47 26.83
N GLY A 327 29.65 6.36 25.94
CA GLY A 327 29.64 5.49 24.78
C GLY A 327 28.24 4.94 24.44
N ARG A 328 28.16 4.18 23.35
CA ARG A 328 26.95 3.44 22.97
C ARG A 328 26.92 2.10 23.67
N GLU A 329 25.95 1.87 24.55
CA GLU A 329 25.76 0.59 25.21
C GLU A 329 24.60 -0.19 24.58
N TYR A 330 24.86 -1.46 24.25
CA TYR A 330 23.85 -2.39 23.77
C TYR A 330 23.25 -3.13 24.95
N VAL A 331 21.98 -2.88 25.25
CA VAL A 331 21.24 -3.62 26.26
C VAL A 331 20.51 -4.76 25.55
N ASN A 332 21.23 -5.85 25.31
CA ASN A 332 20.64 -7.09 24.83
C ASN A 332 19.98 -7.82 26.01
N GLY A 333 18.73 -7.47 26.30
CA GLY A 333 17.94 -8.23 27.24
C GLY A 333 17.55 -9.56 26.61
N MET A 334 18.17 -10.64 27.05
CA MET A 334 17.58 -11.97 27.00
C MET A 334 16.18 -11.86 27.64
N GLN A 335 15.11 -11.90 26.84
CA GLN A 335 13.70 -11.75 27.23
C GLN A 335 13.37 -10.61 28.20
N VAL A 336 13.09 -9.43 27.65
CA VAL A 336 12.72 -8.22 28.41
C VAL A 336 11.25 -8.22 28.87
N ARG A 337 10.36 -9.03 28.28
CA ARG A 337 8.96 -9.12 28.71
C ARG A 337 8.38 -10.47 28.31
N THR A 338 7.63 -11.11 29.20
CA THR A 338 6.86 -12.32 28.86
C THR A 338 5.44 -11.88 28.54
N MET A 339 5.06 -11.92 27.27
CA MET A 339 3.69 -11.63 26.87
C MET A 339 2.80 -12.86 27.11
N THR A 340 1.62 -12.70 27.69
CA THR A 340 0.66 -13.81 27.84
C THR A 340 -0.14 -14.03 26.55
N SER A 341 -0.86 -15.15 26.46
CA SER A 341 -1.77 -15.42 25.34
C SER A 341 -2.90 -14.37 25.25
N ASP A 342 -3.37 -13.89 26.40
CA ASP A 342 -4.47 -12.91 26.47
C ASP A 342 -3.99 -11.52 26.01
N ASP A 343 -2.81 -11.10 26.45
CA ASP A 343 -2.17 -9.86 26.01
C ASP A 343 -1.94 -9.87 24.48
N PHE A 344 -1.47 -11.01 23.96
CA PHE A 344 -1.29 -11.23 22.52
C PHE A 344 -2.62 -11.06 21.76
N GLY A 345 -3.69 -11.70 22.26
CA GLY A 345 -5.01 -11.64 21.66
C GLY A 345 -5.59 -10.22 21.64
N ALA A 346 -5.45 -9.49 22.74
CA ALA A 346 -5.94 -8.12 22.87
C ALA A 346 -5.22 -7.15 21.92
N ALA A 347 -3.89 -7.20 21.88
CA ALA A 347 -3.09 -6.34 21.00
C ALA A 347 -3.37 -6.61 19.51
N ARG A 348 -3.56 -7.89 19.14
CA ARG A 348 -3.93 -8.31 17.78
C ARG A 348 -5.31 -7.77 17.37
N LYS A 349 -6.33 -7.89 18.23
CA LYS A 349 -7.70 -7.46 17.90
C LYS A 349 -7.76 -5.96 17.57
N LYS A 350 -6.92 -5.13 18.19
CA LYS A 350 -6.81 -3.70 17.87
C LYS A 350 -6.42 -3.43 16.40
N VAL A 351 -5.56 -4.26 15.80
CA VAL A 351 -5.09 -4.10 14.42
C VAL A 351 -6.09 -4.68 13.41
N LEU A 352 -6.64 -5.87 13.68
CA LEU A 352 -7.61 -6.52 12.80
C LEU A 352 -9.00 -5.83 12.82
N GLY A 353 -9.30 -5.08 13.88
CA GLY A 353 -10.54 -4.34 14.08
C GLY A 353 -10.49 -2.88 13.61
N ASP A 354 -9.51 -2.48 12.78
CA ASP A 354 -9.39 -1.12 12.21
C ASP A 354 -9.59 0.00 13.25
N TRP A 355 -8.78 0.02 14.33
CA TRP A 355 -8.59 1.15 15.27
C TRP A 355 -9.84 2.01 15.56
N GLU A 356 -10.98 1.38 15.86
CA GLU A 356 -12.18 2.14 16.25
C GLU A 356 -12.04 2.66 17.68
N ALA A 357 -11.68 3.95 17.77
CA ALA A 357 -11.76 4.86 18.92
C ALA A 357 -10.76 4.61 20.08
N GLY A 358 -10.15 5.71 20.51
CA GLY A 358 -9.21 5.76 21.63
C GLY A 358 -9.73 5.04 22.87
N SER A 359 -8.94 4.09 23.35
CA SER A 359 -9.07 3.55 24.70
C SER A 359 -7.69 3.37 25.28
N THR A 360 -7.33 4.30 26.17
CA THR A 360 -6.38 4.10 27.26
C THR A 360 -6.94 2.96 28.13
N GLY A 361 -6.33 1.79 28.02
CA GLY A 361 -6.64 0.65 28.86
C GLY A 361 -5.35 0.18 29.53
N ASP A 362 -5.20 0.52 30.80
CA ASP A 362 -4.23 -0.07 31.72
C ASP A 362 -4.46 -1.59 31.77
N GLY A 363 -3.71 -2.32 30.96
CA GLY A 363 -3.51 -3.76 31.09
C GLY A 363 -2.14 -4.00 31.69
N GLY A 364 -2.06 -4.02 33.02
CA GLY A 364 -0.83 -4.35 33.73
C GLY A 364 -0.37 -5.76 33.40
N ILE A 365 0.84 -5.89 32.86
CA ILE A 365 1.51 -7.18 32.64
C ILE A 365 2.67 -7.26 33.63
N GLU A 366 2.49 -8.00 34.72
CA GLU A 366 3.54 -8.34 35.68
C GLU A 366 4.50 -9.37 35.08
N GLY A 367 5.79 -9.03 35.00
CA GLY A 367 6.82 -9.97 34.54
C GLY A 367 8.21 -9.37 34.41
N TYR A 368 8.70 -8.69 35.45
CA TYR A 368 10.00 -8.01 35.49
C TYR A 368 11.10 -8.91 36.05
N HIS A 369 11.84 -9.61 35.20
CA HIS A 369 13.12 -10.22 35.62
C HIS A 369 14.12 -10.19 34.46
N LEU A 370 14.76 -9.03 34.28
CA LEU A 370 16.09 -8.77 33.66
C LEU A 370 16.29 -7.28 33.29
N LEU A 371 15.27 -6.43 33.47
CA LEU A 371 15.29 -4.97 33.23
C LEU A 371 16.04 -4.12 34.28
N GLU A 372 16.44 -4.70 35.42
CA GLU A 372 17.00 -3.96 36.56
C GLU A 372 18.23 -3.09 36.19
N ARG A 373 19.05 -3.49 35.20
CA ARG A 373 20.23 -2.71 34.81
C ARG A 373 19.94 -1.46 33.98
N ALA A 374 18.82 -1.42 33.26
CA ALA A 374 18.40 -0.25 32.48
C ALA A 374 17.39 0.61 33.26
N GLU A 375 16.57 0.01 34.14
CA GLU A 375 15.67 0.72 35.04
C GLU A 375 16.43 1.55 36.09
N ASP A 376 17.63 1.13 36.50
CA ASP A 376 18.55 1.96 37.30
C ASP A 376 18.88 3.32 36.64
N TRP A 377 18.66 3.46 35.31
CA TRP A 377 18.89 4.68 34.54
C TRP A 377 17.60 5.44 34.19
N PHE A 378 16.43 4.79 34.20
CA PHE A 378 15.15 5.34 33.77
C PHE A 378 14.03 4.86 34.72
N PHE A 379 13.39 5.75 35.50
CA PHE A 379 12.36 5.34 36.46
C PHE A 379 10.93 5.34 35.90
N GLY A 380 10.10 4.47 36.50
CA GLY A 380 8.74 4.05 36.13
C GLY A 380 7.63 5.12 36.10
N GLU A 381 6.42 4.61 35.87
CA GLU A 381 5.26 5.19 35.17
C GLU A 381 4.77 6.61 35.56
N ASP A 382 5.23 7.21 36.66
CA ASP A 382 4.58 8.37 37.28
C ASP A 382 5.41 9.66 37.29
N THR A 383 5.96 10.14 36.15
CA THR A 383 6.85 11.35 36.23
C THR A 383 6.67 12.47 35.22
N LYS A 384 5.69 12.43 34.31
CA LYS A 384 5.37 13.63 33.51
C LYS A 384 4.53 14.63 34.31
N GLU A 385 3.52 14.17 35.04
CA GLU A 385 2.59 15.04 35.78
C GLU A 385 3.16 15.55 37.12
N ALA A 386 4.05 14.79 37.77
CA ALA A 386 4.63 15.18 39.05
C ALA A 386 5.61 16.37 38.97
N ALA A 387 6.15 16.68 37.79
CA ALA A 387 7.07 17.80 37.60
C ALA A 387 6.34 19.16 37.44
N ASP A 388 5.10 19.15 36.95
CA ASP A 388 4.33 20.37 36.71
C ASP A 388 3.50 20.82 37.93
N GLU A 389 3.01 19.89 38.77
CA GLU A 389 2.10 20.24 39.87
C GLU A 389 2.76 20.53 41.22
N LYS A 390 3.98 20.03 41.46
CA LYS A 390 4.72 20.34 42.69
C LYS A 390 6.00 21.05 42.29
N GLY A 391 6.08 22.34 42.62
CA GLY A 391 7.26 23.20 42.46
C GLY A 391 8.48 22.74 43.26
N ASP A 392 8.94 21.52 43.01
CA ASP A 392 10.14 20.93 43.56
C ASP A 392 11.31 21.43 42.72
N LYS A 393 11.78 22.62 43.09
CA LYS A 393 12.93 23.31 42.50
C LYS A 393 14.19 22.45 42.70
N GLY A 394 14.48 21.55 41.78
CA GLY A 394 15.76 20.83 41.76
C GLY A 394 15.82 19.47 41.05
N VAL A 395 14.87 19.14 40.18
CA VAL A 395 14.96 17.92 39.36
C VAL A 395 15.51 18.26 37.97
N TRP A 396 16.64 17.65 37.62
CA TRP A 396 17.33 17.85 36.34
C TRP A 396 17.26 16.59 35.47
N PHE A 397 17.11 16.78 34.16
CA PHE A 397 16.97 15.70 33.18
C PHE A 397 18.13 15.74 32.17
N ARG A 398 18.62 14.57 31.78
CA ARG A 398 19.52 14.39 30.63
C ARG A 398 18.74 13.69 29.53
N VAL A 399 18.95 14.07 28.28
CA VAL A 399 18.38 13.36 27.14
C VAL A 399 19.34 12.25 26.72
N CYS A 400 18.82 11.04 26.56
CA CYS A 400 19.52 9.90 25.97
C CYS A 400 18.82 9.51 24.67
N ASP A 401 19.62 9.18 23.65
CA ASP A 401 19.11 8.59 22.42
C ASP A 401 18.93 7.09 22.65
N VAL A 402 17.72 6.61 22.43
CA VAL A 402 17.32 5.21 22.60
C VAL A 402 16.86 4.70 21.24
N GLU A 403 17.50 3.65 20.74
CA GLU A 403 17.07 2.95 19.53
C GLU A 403 16.49 1.59 19.92
N CYS A 404 15.30 1.29 19.40
CA CYS A 404 14.63 0.01 19.59
C CYS A 404 14.59 -0.73 18.25
N ASP A 405 15.00 -2.00 18.27
CA ASP A 405 15.03 -2.90 17.12
C ASP A 405 14.17 -4.13 17.40
N LYS A 406 13.02 -4.19 16.72
CA LYS A 406 12.09 -5.31 16.76
C LYS A 406 12.35 -6.23 15.59
N THR A 407 12.54 -7.50 15.88
CA THR A 407 12.74 -8.55 14.87
C THR A 407 11.79 -9.70 15.16
N ALA A 408 11.10 -10.21 14.14
CA ALA A 408 10.20 -11.34 14.28
C ALA A 408 10.30 -12.28 13.09
N THR A 409 10.18 -13.58 13.36
CA THR A 409 10.07 -14.62 12.35
C THR A 409 8.71 -15.26 12.47
N VAL A 410 7.99 -15.26 11.36
CA VAL A 410 6.61 -15.70 11.29
C VAL A 410 6.53 -16.77 10.23
N GLN A 411 5.90 -17.89 10.57
CA GLN A 411 5.43 -18.82 9.56
C GLN A 411 4.02 -18.43 9.18
N TYR A 412 3.74 -18.39 7.89
CA TYR A 412 2.39 -18.16 7.41
C TYR A 412 2.00 -19.23 6.39
N CYS A 413 0.71 -19.52 6.35
CA CYS A 413 0.13 -20.47 5.42
C CYS A 413 -1.10 -19.84 4.77
N VAL A 414 -1.19 -19.96 3.44
CA VAL A 414 -2.32 -19.49 2.66
C VAL A 414 -3.02 -20.70 2.07
N TYR A 415 -4.30 -20.87 2.39
CA TYR A 415 -5.17 -21.88 1.81
C TYR A 415 -6.08 -21.22 0.78
N ASP A 416 -6.04 -21.72 -0.44
CA ASP A 416 -6.95 -21.33 -1.52
C ASP A 416 -8.02 -22.41 -1.70
N ARG A 417 -9.26 -22.04 -1.40
CA ARG A 417 -10.40 -22.97 -1.44
C ARG A 417 -10.71 -23.43 -2.84
N ALA A 418 -10.60 -22.55 -3.85
CA ALA A 418 -10.95 -22.88 -5.22
C ALA A 418 -10.03 -23.97 -5.79
N SER A 419 -8.75 -23.93 -5.44
CA SER A 419 -7.77 -24.90 -5.92
C SER A 419 -7.53 -26.09 -4.98
N HIS A 420 -8.05 -26.04 -3.75
CA HIS A 420 -7.74 -27.01 -2.68
C HIS A 420 -6.23 -27.19 -2.49
N ARG A 421 -5.52 -26.07 -2.36
CA ARG A 421 -4.06 -26.06 -2.17
C ARG A 421 -3.67 -25.15 -1.02
N ILE A 422 -2.59 -25.51 -0.34
CA ILE A 422 -1.92 -24.65 0.64
C ILE A 422 -0.55 -24.23 0.13
N PHE A 423 -0.20 -22.99 0.44
CA PHE A 423 1.14 -22.43 0.36
C PHE A 423 1.65 -22.20 1.78
N THR A 424 2.92 -22.47 2.06
CA THR A 424 3.53 -22.25 3.37
C THR A 424 4.91 -21.65 3.19
N ASP A 425 5.17 -20.56 3.91
CA ASP A 425 6.48 -19.92 3.90
C ASP A 425 6.76 -19.17 5.22
N TYR A 426 7.91 -18.51 5.26
CA TYR A 426 8.34 -17.70 6.40
C TYR A 426 8.55 -16.26 5.99
N ALA A 427 8.14 -15.34 6.85
CA ALA A 427 8.43 -13.92 6.73
C ALA A 427 9.28 -13.48 7.94
N ASP A 428 10.38 -12.79 7.67
CA ASP A 428 11.12 -12.05 8.70
C ASP A 428 10.70 -10.59 8.65
N ILE A 429 10.34 -10.05 9.80
CA ILE A 429 9.83 -8.70 9.94
C ILE A 429 10.77 -7.94 10.87
N ARG A 430 11.10 -6.72 10.49
CA ARG A 430 11.92 -5.81 11.29
C ARG A 430 11.28 -4.44 11.40
N SER A 431 11.28 -3.87 12.61
CA SER A 431 10.86 -2.49 12.85
C SER A 431 11.89 -1.80 13.74
N LEU A 432 12.41 -0.68 13.26
CA LEU A 432 13.42 0.13 13.96
C LEU A 432 12.80 1.48 14.31
N SER A 433 13.03 1.97 15.52
CA SER A 433 12.63 3.33 15.92
C SER A 433 13.62 3.94 16.89
N GLY A 434 13.86 5.24 16.74
CA GLY A 434 14.72 6.04 17.60
C GLY A 434 13.89 7.01 18.44
N PHE A 435 14.24 7.16 19.71
CA PHE A 435 13.56 7.98 20.70
C PHE A 435 14.58 8.84 21.44
N GLN A 436 14.19 10.07 21.75
CA GLN A 436 14.92 10.91 22.70
C GLN A 436 14.20 10.82 24.04
N VAL A 437 14.84 10.20 25.04
CA VAL A 437 14.22 9.92 26.34
C VAL A 437 14.87 10.76 27.43
N ALA A 438 14.06 11.40 28.27
CA ALA A 438 14.54 12.14 29.43
C ALA A 438 14.87 11.20 30.60
N CYS A 439 16.13 11.13 31.00
CA CYS A 439 16.61 10.39 32.19
C CYS A 439 16.82 11.36 33.36
N LYS A 440 16.30 11.02 34.53
CA LYS A 440 16.48 11.83 35.75
C LYS A 440 17.88 11.58 36.35
N LYS A 441 18.68 12.64 36.53
CA LYS A 441 19.95 12.56 37.29
C LYS A 441 19.97 13.65 38.36
N LYS A 442 20.37 13.31 39.59
CA LYS A 442 20.60 14.29 40.66
C LYS A 442 21.88 15.07 40.31
N VAL A 443 21.76 16.30 39.83
CA VAL A 443 22.90 17.20 39.53
C VAL A 443 23.17 18.09 40.75
N GLN A 444 24.46 18.32 41.05
CA GLN A 444 24.91 19.04 42.25
C GLN A 444 25.00 20.57 42.09
N ALA A 445 24.83 21.14 40.88
CA ALA A 445 24.98 22.58 40.65
C ALA A 445 23.97 23.14 39.63
N ALA A 446 23.56 24.40 39.84
CA ALA A 446 22.43 25.06 39.17
C ALA A 446 22.76 25.76 37.83
N SER A 447 23.96 25.59 37.27
CA SER A 447 24.41 26.34 36.09
C SER A 447 24.01 25.72 34.74
N ASP A 448 23.47 24.51 34.72
CA ASP A 448 23.19 23.76 33.48
C ASP A 448 21.67 23.69 33.22
N PHE A 449 21.08 24.81 32.80
CA PHE A 449 19.69 24.84 32.33
C PHE A 449 19.59 24.15 30.97
N LEU A 450 19.18 22.88 30.93
CA LEU A 450 18.83 22.21 29.67
C LEU A 450 17.31 22.31 29.45
N VAL A 451 16.89 23.13 28.49
CA VAL A 451 15.53 23.08 27.95
C VAL A 451 15.39 21.73 27.25
N LEU A 452 14.37 20.93 27.60
CA LEU A 452 14.10 19.68 26.88
C LEU A 452 13.85 19.98 25.40
N PRO A 453 14.57 19.34 24.47
CA PRO A 453 14.32 19.47 23.04
C PRO A 453 12.86 19.14 22.71
N HIS A 454 12.29 19.82 21.71
CA HIS A 454 10.96 19.47 21.21
C HIS A 454 10.99 18.02 20.68
N GLY A 455 10.05 17.18 21.12
CA GLY A 455 9.96 15.77 20.71
C GLY A 455 10.59 14.76 21.68
N THR A 456 11.06 15.18 22.86
CA THR A 456 11.45 14.23 23.92
C THR A 456 10.23 13.45 24.42
N VAL A 457 10.37 12.12 24.51
CA VAL A 457 9.32 11.19 24.97
C VAL A 457 9.65 10.63 26.35
N ASP A 458 8.65 10.05 27.00
CA ASP A 458 8.82 9.30 28.24
C ASP A 458 9.16 7.83 27.97
N GLN A 459 9.56 7.13 29.03
CA GLN A 459 9.87 5.71 28.98
C GLN A 459 8.65 4.86 28.60
N LYS A 460 7.43 5.32 28.92
CA LYS A 460 6.18 4.64 28.56
C LYS A 460 6.02 4.56 27.04
N THR A 461 6.26 5.67 26.34
CA THR A 461 6.22 5.70 24.86
C THR A 461 7.17 4.69 24.22
N VAL A 462 8.37 4.50 24.79
CA VAL A 462 9.33 3.49 24.32
C VAL A 462 8.81 2.09 24.58
N VAL A 463 8.26 1.82 25.77
CA VAL A 463 7.70 0.51 26.14
C VAL A 463 6.45 0.16 25.32
N ASP A 464 5.61 1.16 25.04
CA ASP A 464 4.45 1.04 24.16
C ASP A 464 4.92 0.64 22.77
N PHE A 465 5.90 1.36 22.21
CA PHE A 465 6.52 0.95 20.96
C PHE A 465 7.05 -0.48 21.06
N GLU A 466 7.76 -0.89 22.11
CA GLU A 466 8.33 -2.24 22.25
C GLU A 466 7.28 -3.37 22.29
N THR A 467 6.07 -3.08 22.74
CA THR A 467 4.99 -4.08 22.89
C THR A 467 3.93 -4.05 21.81
N GLU A 468 3.82 -2.95 21.08
CA GLU A 468 2.87 -2.82 19.98
C GLU A 468 3.07 -3.92 18.92
N PRO A 469 1.97 -4.38 18.29
CA PRO A 469 2.08 -5.33 17.18
C PRO A 469 2.89 -4.75 16.03
N VAL A 470 3.73 -5.58 15.41
CA VAL A 470 4.28 -5.24 14.10
C VAL A 470 3.32 -5.71 13.02
N GLU A 471 3.01 -4.80 12.08
CA GLU A 471 2.05 -5.06 11.02
C GLU A 471 2.70 -5.69 9.79
N MET A 472 2.04 -6.71 9.24
CA MET A 472 2.38 -7.35 7.98
C MET A 472 1.26 -7.12 6.96
N PRO A 473 1.50 -6.44 5.83
CA PRO A 473 0.45 -6.17 4.85
C PRO A 473 -0.08 -7.46 4.21
N LEU A 474 -1.40 -7.61 4.08
CA LEU A 474 -2.02 -8.76 3.41
C LEU A 474 -1.56 -8.87 1.95
N SER A 475 -1.44 -7.73 1.25
CA SER A 475 -1.00 -7.71 -0.14
C SER A 475 0.39 -8.33 -0.33
N MET A 476 1.28 -8.16 0.66
CA MET A 476 2.62 -8.76 0.66
C MET A 476 2.55 -10.28 0.74
N LEU A 477 1.72 -10.82 1.64
CA LEU A 477 1.54 -12.28 1.80
C LEU A 477 1.00 -12.92 0.52
N PHE A 478 0.01 -12.28 -0.11
CA PHE A 478 -0.56 -12.79 -1.36
C PHE A 478 0.41 -12.66 -2.53
N ALA A 479 1.17 -11.57 -2.61
CA ALA A 479 2.19 -11.40 -3.63
C ALA A 479 3.27 -12.49 -3.54
N ASP A 480 3.76 -12.78 -2.33
CA ASP A 480 4.76 -13.84 -2.10
C ASP A 480 4.20 -15.22 -2.45
N ALA A 481 2.97 -15.52 -2.01
CA ALA A 481 2.30 -16.77 -2.34
C ALA A 481 2.13 -16.99 -3.85
N VAL A 482 1.77 -15.94 -4.61
CA VAL A 482 1.61 -16.03 -6.07
C VAL A 482 2.95 -16.03 -6.82
N ALA A 483 4.02 -15.51 -6.22
CA ALA A 483 5.35 -15.46 -6.84
C ALA A 483 5.99 -16.85 -6.96
N ASP A 484 5.79 -17.75 -5.98
CA ASP A 484 6.37 -19.10 -5.98
C ASP A 484 5.30 -20.20 -6.00
N MET A 485 4.76 -20.44 -7.20
CA MET A 485 3.78 -21.50 -7.45
C MET A 485 4.32 -22.93 -7.18
N THR A 486 5.63 -23.10 -7.01
CA THR A 486 6.25 -24.43 -6.76
C THR A 486 6.05 -24.91 -5.32
N LYS A 487 5.82 -23.99 -4.38
CA LYS A 487 5.56 -24.30 -2.96
C LYS A 487 4.13 -24.76 -2.69
N TRP A 488 3.21 -24.54 -3.63
CA TRP A 488 1.80 -24.92 -3.47
C TRP A 488 1.58 -26.42 -3.60
N ARG A 489 0.89 -27.01 -2.63
CA ARG A 489 0.55 -28.45 -2.62
C ARG A 489 -0.94 -28.66 -2.37
N HIS A 490 -1.50 -29.73 -2.92
CA HIS A 490 -2.87 -30.14 -2.62
C HIS A 490 -3.01 -30.50 -1.15
N ALA A 491 -3.99 -29.89 -0.50
CA ALA A 491 -4.23 -29.97 0.94
C ALA A 491 -5.59 -29.36 1.29
N ASP A 492 -6.09 -29.66 2.49
CA ASP A 492 -7.29 -29.05 3.05
C ASP A 492 -7.01 -28.20 4.31
N LEU A 493 -8.07 -27.68 4.94
CA LEU A 493 -7.96 -26.92 6.19
C LEU A 493 -7.41 -27.75 7.37
N THR A 494 -7.65 -29.06 7.39
CA THR A 494 -7.10 -29.95 8.42
C THR A 494 -5.59 -30.10 8.25
N ASP A 495 -5.12 -30.21 7.00
CA ASP A 495 -3.69 -30.21 6.70
C ASP A 495 -3.05 -28.87 7.05
N MET A 496 -3.73 -27.75 6.79
CA MET A 496 -3.28 -26.42 7.22
C MET A 496 -3.10 -26.37 8.75
N GLU A 497 -4.10 -26.82 9.51
CA GLU A 497 -4.02 -26.89 10.98
C GLU A 497 -2.84 -27.75 11.44
N ARG A 498 -2.64 -28.93 10.85
CA ARG A 498 -1.49 -29.79 11.17
C ARG A 498 -0.15 -29.10 10.90
N VAL A 499 -0.03 -28.40 9.77
CA VAL A 499 1.21 -27.71 9.37
C VAL A 499 1.53 -26.58 10.33
N MET A 500 0.52 -25.81 10.72
CA MET A 500 0.71 -24.69 11.65
C MET A 500 1.01 -25.20 13.07
N ASN A 501 0.36 -26.28 13.51
CA ASN A 501 0.59 -26.87 14.83
C ASN A 501 1.93 -27.64 14.93
N ALA A 502 2.45 -28.17 13.80
CA ALA A 502 3.70 -28.92 13.77
C ALA A 502 4.95 -28.06 14.00
N SER A 503 4.84 -26.73 13.91
CA SER A 503 5.99 -25.82 13.95
C SER A 503 6.57 -25.59 15.35
N MET A 504 5.89 -26.06 16.42
CA MET A 504 6.41 -26.04 17.79
C MET A 504 5.98 -27.30 18.59
N PRO A 505 6.68 -28.45 18.44
CA PRO A 505 6.43 -29.63 19.25
C PRO A 505 6.74 -29.42 20.75
N VAL A 506 5.96 -30.13 21.57
CA VAL A 506 5.79 -29.96 23.02
C VAL A 506 6.94 -30.53 23.87
N THR A 507 7.93 -31.21 23.30
CA THR A 507 8.56 -32.36 24.00
C THR A 507 9.99 -32.21 24.54
N VAL A 508 10.55 -31.02 24.73
CA VAL A 508 11.90 -30.94 25.34
C VAL A 508 11.91 -29.98 26.52
N GLU A 509 12.26 -30.49 27.71
CA GLU A 509 12.56 -29.62 28.84
C GLU A 509 13.81 -28.80 28.51
N PRO A 510 13.82 -27.49 28.79
CA PRO A 510 14.95 -26.64 28.46
C PRO A 510 16.19 -27.09 29.25
N GLU A 511 17.15 -27.70 28.58
CA GLU A 511 18.49 -27.88 29.16
C GLU A 511 18.99 -26.50 29.61
N GLN A 512 19.31 -26.38 30.89
CA GLN A 512 20.00 -25.20 31.42
C GLN A 512 21.43 -25.24 30.90
N TYR A 513 21.75 -24.33 29.97
CA TYR A 513 23.12 -24.06 29.59
C TYR A 513 23.80 -23.26 30.70
N ASP A 514 24.41 -23.95 31.66
CA ASP A 514 25.34 -23.32 32.59
C ASP A 514 26.57 -22.86 31.80
N VAL A 515 26.65 -21.55 31.54
CA VAL A 515 27.74 -20.88 30.81
C VAL A 515 29.00 -20.81 31.71
N LEU A 516 29.55 -21.96 32.10
CA LEU A 516 30.89 -22.07 32.67
C LEU A 516 31.88 -22.44 31.54
N LEU A 517 32.20 -21.42 30.73
CA LEU A 517 32.98 -21.47 29.49
C LEU A 517 34.33 -22.23 29.52
N PRO A 518 35.08 -22.34 30.62
CA PRO A 518 36.37 -23.05 30.56
C PRO A 518 36.27 -24.58 30.51
N ALA A 519 35.18 -25.18 31.00
CA ALA A 519 35.08 -26.63 31.24
C ALA A 519 34.19 -27.40 30.25
N ASP A 520 33.53 -26.72 29.31
CA ASP A 520 32.64 -27.39 28.36
C ASP A 520 33.44 -28.29 27.39
N LYS A 521 33.08 -29.58 27.39
CA LYS A 521 33.73 -30.62 26.58
C LYS A 521 33.61 -30.35 25.08
N ARG A 522 32.54 -29.67 24.64
CA ARG A 522 32.29 -29.35 23.23
C ARG A 522 33.39 -28.47 22.63
N PHE A 523 34.04 -27.65 23.45
CA PHE A 523 35.15 -26.83 22.98
C PHE A 523 36.40 -27.61 22.61
N ALA A 524 36.55 -28.88 23.04
CA ALA A 524 37.67 -29.72 22.62
C ALA A 524 37.70 -29.97 21.11
N SER A 525 36.54 -29.89 20.45
CA SER A 525 36.37 -30.12 19.02
C SER A 525 36.54 -28.87 18.16
N ILE A 526 36.67 -27.69 18.76
CA ILE A 526 36.58 -26.40 18.06
C ILE A 526 37.96 -25.74 17.99
N ILE A 527 38.26 -25.18 16.83
CA ILE A 527 39.55 -24.61 16.47
C ILE A 527 39.38 -23.33 15.65
N GLN A 528 40.41 -22.50 15.59
CA GLN A 528 40.43 -21.35 14.68
C GLN A 528 41.08 -21.73 13.35
N VAL A 529 40.43 -21.38 12.25
CA VAL A 529 40.93 -21.54 10.89
C VAL A 529 41.32 -20.16 10.34
N GLU A 530 42.51 -20.06 9.76
CA GLU A 530 43.07 -18.84 9.17
C GLU A 530 43.58 -19.13 7.76
N ALA A 531 43.02 -18.46 6.75
CA ALA A 531 43.49 -18.57 5.37
C ALA A 531 43.80 -17.17 4.80
N GLY A 532 45.08 -16.84 4.69
CA GLY A 532 45.52 -15.50 4.33
C GLY A 532 45.16 -14.47 5.41
N ARG A 533 44.32 -13.49 5.07
CA ARG A 533 43.84 -12.46 6.01
C ARG A 533 42.50 -12.82 6.67
N ARG A 534 41.84 -13.90 6.24
CA ARG A 534 40.55 -14.31 6.76
C ARG A 534 40.72 -15.26 7.94
N LYS A 535 39.89 -15.09 8.95
CA LYS A 535 39.86 -15.88 10.18
C LYS A 535 38.42 -16.27 10.49
N GLY A 536 38.25 -17.45 11.02
CA GLY A 536 36.97 -17.95 11.52
C GLY A 536 37.18 -19.19 12.35
N SER A 537 36.11 -19.90 12.64
CA SER A 537 36.13 -21.17 13.35
C SER A 537 36.03 -22.36 12.40
N GLY A 538 36.42 -23.50 12.92
CA GLY A 538 36.15 -24.82 12.36
C GLY A 538 36.02 -25.83 13.49
N PHE A 539 35.55 -27.02 13.17
CA PHE A 539 35.47 -28.10 14.13
C PHE A 539 35.77 -29.45 13.49
N TYR A 540 36.31 -30.36 14.30
CA TYR A 540 36.62 -31.70 13.86
C TYR A 540 35.32 -32.50 13.62
N ILE A 541 35.18 -33.08 12.43
CA ILE A 541 34.11 -34.03 12.09
C ILE A 541 34.60 -35.49 12.08
N ASP A 542 35.92 -35.63 11.95
CA ASP A 542 36.71 -36.86 12.13
C ASP A 542 38.07 -36.43 12.75
N GLU A 543 38.89 -37.37 13.20
CA GLU A 543 40.12 -37.10 13.94
C GLU A 543 41.03 -36.08 13.23
N ASN A 544 41.17 -36.17 11.91
CA ASN A 544 42.07 -35.32 11.12
C ASN A 544 41.36 -34.43 10.10
N LEU A 545 40.03 -34.31 10.21
CA LEU A 545 39.20 -33.62 9.24
C LEU A 545 38.36 -32.54 9.91
N VAL A 546 38.54 -31.31 9.43
CA VAL A 546 37.92 -30.11 9.99
C VAL A 546 36.91 -29.58 9.00
N LEU A 547 35.68 -29.37 9.45
CA LEU A 547 34.67 -28.62 8.73
C LEU A 547 34.77 -27.14 9.09
N THR A 548 34.66 -26.27 8.09
CA THR A 548 34.64 -24.81 8.25
C THR A 548 33.80 -24.16 7.15
N SER A 549 33.62 -22.84 7.22
CA SER A 549 32.95 -22.08 6.17
C SER A 549 33.89 -21.86 4.97
N LEU A 550 33.34 -22.00 3.77
CA LEU A 550 34.01 -21.65 2.51
C LEU A 550 34.51 -20.20 2.52
N ARG A 551 33.78 -19.28 3.17
CA ARG A 551 34.18 -17.87 3.30
C ARG A 551 35.48 -17.70 4.06
N VAL A 552 35.81 -18.61 4.98
CA VAL A 552 37.06 -18.56 5.76
C VAL A 552 38.24 -18.96 4.87
N VAL A 553 38.09 -20.01 4.06
CA VAL A 553 39.18 -20.51 3.19
C VAL A 553 39.31 -19.76 1.85
N SER A 554 38.21 -19.16 1.34
CA SER A 554 38.17 -18.24 0.20
C SER A 554 38.95 -18.70 -1.04
N GLY A 555 38.79 -19.97 -1.43
CA GLY A 555 39.43 -20.55 -2.63
C GLY A 555 40.90 -20.96 -2.47
N ARG A 556 41.52 -20.75 -1.30
CA ARG A 556 42.91 -21.16 -1.04
C ARG A 556 43.02 -22.68 -0.85
N GLU A 557 44.12 -23.27 -1.31
CA GLU A 557 44.41 -24.70 -1.15
C GLU A 557 44.92 -25.08 0.23
N MET A 558 45.48 -24.10 0.97
CA MET A 558 46.05 -24.28 2.29
C MET A 558 45.40 -23.32 3.28
N ALA A 559 45.14 -23.82 4.48
CA ALA A 559 44.66 -23.04 5.62
C ALA A 559 45.50 -23.37 6.86
N ALA A 560 45.81 -22.37 7.67
CA ALA A 560 46.40 -22.60 8.97
C ALA A 560 45.31 -22.87 9.99
N VAL A 561 45.57 -23.83 10.87
CA VAL A 561 44.69 -24.20 11.98
C VAL A 561 45.41 -23.94 13.29
N TRP A 562 44.75 -23.19 14.16
CA TRP A 562 45.21 -22.91 15.51
C TRP A 562 44.48 -23.82 16.49
N LEU A 563 45.26 -24.64 17.20
CA LEU A 563 44.76 -25.59 18.18
C LEU A 563 44.61 -24.94 19.56
N ARG A 564 43.91 -25.62 20.48
CA ARG A 564 43.66 -25.10 21.84
C ARG A 564 44.94 -24.89 22.65
N ASP A 565 45.99 -25.66 22.38
CA ASP A 565 47.31 -25.50 23.02
C ASP A 565 48.10 -24.29 22.47
N GLY A 566 47.51 -23.52 21.55
CA GLY A 566 48.12 -22.36 20.92
C GLY A 566 49.03 -22.70 19.74
N SER A 567 49.26 -23.97 19.44
CA SER A 567 50.07 -24.39 18.30
C SER A 567 49.37 -24.11 16.97
N LYS A 568 50.18 -23.80 15.95
CA LYS A 568 49.73 -23.55 14.58
C LYS A 568 50.15 -24.72 13.70
N VAL A 569 49.20 -25.35 13.04
CA VAL A 569 49.44 -26.42 12.06
C VAL A 569 48.93 -26.01 10.69
N GLN A 570 49.57 -26.49 9.63
CA GLN A 570 49.11 -26.28 8.27
C GLN A 570 48.15 -27.41 7.88
N GLY A 571 47.04 -27.06 7.26
CA GLY A 571 46.05 -27.97 6.71
C GLY A 571 45.80 -27.73 5.22
N THR A 572 45.41 -28.79 4.53
CA THR A 572 45.09 -28.79 3.10
C THR A 572 43.58 -28.79 2.93
N VAL A 573 43.05 -27.91 2.09
CA VAL A 573 41.62 -27.87 1.77
C VAL A 573 41.33 -28.99 0.77
N VAL A 574 40.57 -30.00 1.20
CA VAL A 574 40.35 -31.24 0.43
C VAL A 574 39.01 -31.28 -0.29
N ALA A 575 38.02 -30.49 0.15
CA ALA A 575 36.72 -30.39 -0.51
C ALA A 575 36.10 -29.01 -0.27
N ARG A 576 35.22 -28.59 -1.18
CA ARG A 576 34.47 -27.33 -1.12
C ARG A 576 33.07 -27.55 -1.67
N ASP A 577 32.08 -26.91 -1.05
CA ASP A 577 30.72 -26.80 -1.56
C ASP A 577 30.38 -25.32 -1.71
N ALA A 578 30.32 -24.84 -2.95
CA ALA A 578 29.97 -23.46 -3.26
C ALA A 578 28.50 -23.15 -3.00
N ARG A 579 27.60 -24.14 -3.06
CA ARG A 579 26.16 -23.98 -2.80
C ARG A 579 25.87 -23.83 -1.31
N ALA A 580 26.38 -24.73 -0.49
CA ALA A 580 26.19 -24.66 0.96
C ALA A 580 27.22 -23.75 1.66
N GLY A 581 28.26 -23.30 0.97
CA GLY A 581 29.31 -22.45 1.54
C GLY A 581 30.18 -23.19 2.56
N LEU A 582 30.48 -24.47 2.30
CA LEU A 582 31.23 -25.37 3.19
C LEU A 582 32.63 -25.69 2.64
N ALA A 583 33.56 -25.98 3.54
CA ALA A 583 34.88 -26.48 3.17
C ALA A 583 35.40 -27.51 4.18
N LEU A 584 36.13 -28.50 3.68
CA LEU A 584 36.85 -29.49 4.48
C LEU A 584 38.34 -29.22 4.44
N VAL A 585 38.97 -29.18 5.62
CA VAL A 585 40.41 -28.99 5.80
C VAL A 585 40.98 -30.23 6.48
N ARG A 586 41.92 -30.89 5.82
CA ARG A 586 42.68 -32.00 6.42
C ARG A 586 43.87 -31.46 7.18
N VAL A 587 44.03 -31.88 8.42
CA VAL A 587 45.14 -31.50 9.30
C VAL A 587 45.88 -32.74 9.78
N GLN A 588 47.17 -32.62 10.06
CA GLN A 588 47.98 -33.75 10.53
C GLN A 588 47.79 -34.06 12.02
N ARG A 589 47.21 -33.11 12.78
CA ARG A 589 47.03 -33.24 14.21
C ARG A 589 45.60 -33.66 14.55
N ARG A 590 45.51 -34.82 15.19
CA ARG A 590 44.24 -35.41 15.62
C ARG A 590 43.53 -34.52 16.65
N GLY A 591 42.23 -34.35 16.46
CA GLY A 591 41.32 -33.67 17.39
C GLY A 591 40.16 -34.56 17.82
N VAL A 592 39.24 -33.99 18.60
CA VAL A 592 38.04 -34.69 19.08
C VAL A 592 36.90 -34.41 18.11
N PRO A 593 36.38 -35.40 17.36
CA PRO A 593 35.27 -35.16 16.46
C PRO A 593 33.97 -34.86 17.21
N VAL A 594 33.15 -33.97 16.64
CA VAL A 594 31.79 -33.72 17.11
C VAL A 594 30.84 -34.83 16.64
N ARG A 595 29.68 -34.95 17.30
CA ARG A 595 28.57 -35.78 16.82
C ARG A 595 27.64 -34.94 15.96
N LEU A 596 27.40 -35.34 14.72
CA LEU A 596 26.36 -34.71 13.88
C LEU A 596 25.00 -35.32 14.18
N ARG A 597 23.98 -34.49 14.40
CA ARG A 597 22.60 -34.96 14.63
C ARG A 597 22.08 -35.75 13.43
N GLN A 598 21.20 -36.73 13.69
CA GLN A 598 20.48 -37.48 12.66
C GLN A 598 18.97 -37.56 12.95
N GLY A 599 18.18 -37.72 11.89
CA GLY A 599 16.86 -38.36 11.98
C GLY A 599 15.73 -37.64 12.72
N GLN A 600 15.83 -36.35 13.08
CA GLN A 600 14.72 -35.62 13.73
C GLN A 600 14.52 -34.23 13.13
N SER A 601 13.27 -33.76 13.08
CA SER A 601 12.96 -32.35 12.81
C SER A 601 13.60 -31.48 13.90
N LEU A 602 14.09 -30.30 13.53
CA LEU A 602 14.57 -29.31 14.50
C LEU A 602 13.40 -28.38 14.84
N PRO A 603 12.82 -28.48 16.04
CA PRO A 603 11.70 -27.62 16.44
C PRO A 603 12.13 -26.16 16.55
N ALA A 604 11.25 -25.24 16.15
CA ALA A 604 11.40 -23.85 16.60
C ALA A 604 11.24 -23.79 18.13
N GLY A 605 11.98 -22.87 18.76
CA GLY A 605 12.00 -22.65 20.20
C GLY A 605 12.94 -23.56 21.00
N GLU A 606 13.66 -24.50 20.37
CA GLU A 606 14.71 -25.26 21.07
C GLU A 606 15.94 -24.40 21.34
N ARG A 607 16.51 -24.54 22.55
CA ARG A 607 17.72 -23.80 22.93
C ARG A 607 18.93 -24.38 22.22
N VAL A 608 19.75 -23.51 21.69
CA VAL A 608 20.96 -23.87 20.94
C VAL A 608 22.14 -23.05 21.43
N MET A 609 23.33 -23.55 21.14
CA MET A 609 24.58 -22.88 21.48
C MET A 609 25.50 -22.86 20.28
N ALA A 610 25.76 -21.66 19.75
CA ALA A 610 26.79 -21.48 18.75
C ALA A 610 28.14 -21.33 19.42
N CYS A 611 29.11 -22.11 18.96
CA CYS A 611 30.45 -22.05 19.51
C CYS A 611 31.46 -21.58 18.47
N GLY A 612 32.41 -20.77 18.91
CA GLY A 612 33.53 -20.29 18.12
C GLY A 612 34.85 -20.35 18.86
N TYR A 613 35.92 -19.94 18.18
CA TYR A 613 37.26 -19.87 18.74
C TYR A 613 38.02 -18.65 18.23
N ALA A 614 38.35 -17.75 19.16
CA ALA A 614 39.17 -16.57 18.90
C ALA A 614 40.57 -16.80 19.51
N ARG A 615 41.65 -16.90 18.72
CA ARG A 615 42.99 -17.23 19.25
C ARG A 615 43.44 -16.40 20.46
N LYS A 616 43.12 -15.09 20.52
CA LYS A 616 43.46 -14.23 21.66
C LYS A 616 42.36 -14.18 22.75
N GLY A 617 41.15 -14.63 22.44
CA GLY A 617 39.98 -14.56 23.33
C GLY A 617 39.50 -15.92 23.85
N GLY A 618 40.08 -17.03 23.39
CA GLY A 618 39.66 -18.38 23.74
C GLY A 618 38.39 -18.84 23.00
N PRO A 619 37.80 -19.95 23.44
CA PRO A 619 36.51 -20.41 22.94
C PRO A 619 35.39 -19.42 23.31
N THR A 620 34.43 -19.26 22.43
CA THR A 620 33.21 -18.47 22.68
C THR A 620 32.01 -19.39 22.60
N ALA A 621 31.03 -19.20 23.49
CA ALA A 621 29.70 -19.78 23.35
C ALA A 621 28.65 -18.68 23.37
N LEU A 622 27.71 -18.79 22.44
CA LEU A 622 26.65 -17.83 22.19
C LEU A 622 25.33 -18.58 22.26
N PRO A 623 24.57 -18.45 23.37
CA PRO A 623 23.28 -19.10 23.49
C PRO A 623 22.27 -18.43 22.56
N GLY A 624 21.26 -19.20 22.16
CA GLY A 624 20.11 -18.72 21.41
C GLY A 624 19.05 -19.80 21.32
N VAL A 625 18.11 -19.61 20.41
CA VAL A 625 17.03 -20.56 20.14
C VAL A 625 16.86 -20.74 18.63
N ILE A 626 16.32 -21.88 18.22
CA ILE A 626 15.95 -22.13 16.83
C ILE A 626 14.72 -21.29 16.50
N GLY A 627 14.80 -20.45 15.48
CA GLY A 627 13.66 -19.69 14.95
C GLY A 627 12.90 -20.48 13.89
N ALA A 628 13.60 -20.94 12.86
CA ALA A 628 13.01 -21.68 11.75
C ALA A 628 14.04 -22.58 11.05
N VAL A 629 13.55 -23.57 10.30
CA VAL A 629 14.35 -24.32 9.32
C VAL A 629 13.78 -24.07 7.93
N ARG A 630 14.59 -23.47 7.05
CA ARG A 630 14.16 -23.04 5.72
C ARG A 630 15.26 -23.22 4.66
N LYS A 631 14.95 -22.96 3.40
CA LYS A 631 15.96 -22.90 2.32
C LYS A 631 16.41 -21.45 2.15
N TYR A 632 17.71 -21.22 2.02
CA TYR A 632 18.29 -19.90 1.85
C TYR A 632 19.57 -19.95 1.01
N CYS A 633 19.87 -18.87 0.30
CA CYS A 633 21.09 -18.73 -0.49
C CYS A 633 22.25 -18.25 0.40
N VAL A 634 22.99 -19.19 0.99
CA VAL A 634 24.13 -18.92 1.90
C VAL A 634 25.50 -19.06 1.24
N GLY A 635 25.57 -19.78 0.12
CA GLY A 635 26.79 -20.01 -0.65
C GLY A 635 27.19 -18.85 -1.55
N GLU A 636 27.96 -19.16 -2.59
CA GLU A 636 28.30 -18.20 -3.64
C GLU A 636 27.04 -17.80 -4.43
N GLN A 637 26.99 -16.55 -4.90
CA GLN A 637 25.83 -16.05 -5.64
C GLN A 637 25.57 -16.92 -6.88
N GLY A 638 24.33 -17.34 -7.07
CA GLY A 638 23.92 -18.20 -8.19
C GLY A 638 24.16 -19.71 -7.98
N ALA A 639 24.77 -20.14 -6.87
CA ALA A 639 25.03 -21.55 -6.60
C ALA A 639 23.79 -22.34 -6.11
N GLY A 640 22.67 -21.65 -5.87
CA GLY A 640 21.41 -22.23 -5.39
C GLY A 640 21.23 -22.15 -3.87
N ALA A 641 20.04 -22.55 -3.41
CA ALA A 641 19.70 -22.52 -1.99
C ALA A 641 20.16 -23.79 -1.27
N ALA A 642 20.52 -23.64 0.00
CA ALA A 642 20.79 -24.72 0.95
C ALA A 642 19.81 -24.64 2.11
N ARG A 643 19.57 -25.77 2.78
CA ARG A 643 18.80 -25.81 4.02
C ARG A 643 19.59 -25.14 5.15
N VAL A 644 18.94 -24.25 5.88
CA VAL A 644 19.54 -23.48 6.98
C VAL A 644 18.66 -23.54 8.24
N VAL A 645 19.33 -23.49 9.38
CA VAL A 645 18.75 -23.23 10.70
C VAL A 645 18.88 -21.75 10.98
N GLN A 646 17.76 -21.08 11.13
CA GLN A 646 17.71 -19.71 11.61
C GLN A 646 17.71 -19.70 13.14
N THR A 647 18.50 -18.82 13.73
CA THR A 647 18.62 -18.67 15.17
C THR A 647 18.90 -17.22 15.53
N ASP A 648 18.57 -16.84 16.75
CA ASP A 648 18.87 -15.52 17.31
C ASP A 648 20.16 -15.49 18.14
N CYS A 649 20.97 -16.55 18.04
CA CYS A 649 22.34 -16.52 18.50
C CYS A 649 23.05 -15.31 17.87
N PRO A 650 23.70 -14.43 18.64
CA PRO A 650 24.37 -13.25 18.10
C PRO A 650 25.73 -13.62 17.50
N PHE A 651 25.74 -14.27 16.32
CA PHE A 651 26.97 -14.77 15.70
C PHE A 651 27.99 -13.65 15.48
N LYS A 652 29.11 -13.74 16.18
CA LYS A 652 30.28 -12.87 15.97
C LYS A 652 31.16 -13.42 14.84
N ALA A 653 32.05 -12.59 14.31
CA ALA A 653 32.96 -12.97 13.22
C ALA A 653 33.77 -14.25 13.56
N GLU A 654 34.14 -14.42 14.82
CA GLU A 654 34.89 -15.58 15.30
C GLU A 654 34.05 -16.85 15.39
N ALA A 655 32.72 -16.74 15.48
CA ALA A 655 31.84 -17.90 15.48
C ALA A 655 31.68 -18.52 14.08
N ILE A 656 31.85 -17.75 13.01
CA ILE A 656 31.62 -18.17 11.61
C ILE A 656 32.46 -19.40 11.26
N GLY A 657 31.80 -20.46 10.77
CA GLY A 657 32.42 -21.75 10.47
C GLY A 657 32.51 -22.69 11.67
N GLY A 658 32.08 -22.25 12.85
CA GLY A 658 31.96 -23.06 14.06
C GLY A 658 30.62 -23.82 14.12
N PRO A 659 30.49 -24.77 15.06
CA PRO A 659 29.29 -25.58 15.20
C PRO A 659 28.16 -24.84 15.92
N LEU A 660 26.92 -25.10 15.50
CA LEU A 660 25.69 -24.82 16.24
C LEU A 660 25.22 -26.12 16.91
N PHE A 661 25.20 -26.14 18.24
CA PHE A 661 24.82 -27.30 19.04
C PHE A 661 23.37 -27.24 19.50
N LEU A 662 22.70 -28.41 19.48
CA LEU A 662 21.52 -28.73 20.27
C LEU A 662 21.93 -29.85 21.23
N GLY A 663 21.93 -29.57 22.53
CA GLY A 663 22.61 -30.42 23.52
C GLY A 663 24.09 -30.65 23.16
N ASN A 664 24.47 -31.91 22.92
CA ASN A 664 25.83 -32.32 22.54
C ASN A 664 26.00 -32.63 21.04
N GLU A 665 24.95 -32.44 20.24
CA GLU A 665 24.97 -32.75 18.81
C GLU A 665 25.02 -31.47 17.97
N VAL A 666 25.78 -31.51 16.88
CA VAL A 666 25.83 -30.41 15.92
C VAL A 666 24.64 -30.51 14.98
N ILE A 667 23.84 -29.44 14.96
CA ILE A 667 22.66 -29.28 14.10
C ILE A 667 22.93 -28.36 12.91
N GLY A 668 24.07 -27.67 12.91
CA GLY A 668 24.49 -26.88 11.78
C GLY A 668 25.86 -26.24 11.97
N ILE A 669 26.31 -25.52 10.94
CA ILE A 669 27.55 -24.74 10.95
C ILE A 669 27.21 -23.27 10.70
N THR A 670 27.70 -22.41 11.58
CA THR A 670 27.37 -20.97 11.56
C THR A 670 27.86 -20.31 10.26
N CYS A 671 26.98 -19.58 9.60
CA CYS A 671 27.28 -18.86 8.36
C CYS A 671 26.57 -17.49 8.37
N ASN A 672 27.30 -16.41 8.66
CA ASN A 672 26.70 -15.10 8.46
C ASN A 672 26.66 -14.81 6.95
N ALA A 673 25.45 -14.83 6.38
CA ALA A 673 25.18 -14.14 5.12
C ALA A 673 25.45 -12.65 5.36
N GLN A 674 26.17 -12.00 4.43
CA GLN A 674 26.71 -10.66 4.63
C GLN A 674 25.62 -9.57 4.75
N SER A 675 24.35 -9.90 4.48
CA SER A 675 23.16 -9.06 4.62
C SER A 675 22.42 -9.19 5.96
N ASP A 676 22.59 -10.30 6.70
CA ASP A 676 21.62 -10.67 7.75
C ASP A 676 22.11 -10.36 9.18
N ALA A 677 23.42 -10.11 9.35
CA ALA A 677 23.98 -9.68 10.63
C ALA A 677 23.38 -8.33 11.10
N GLU A 678 22.78 -7.56 10.20
CA GLU A 678 22.12 -6.29 10.52
C GLU A 678 20.74 -6.49 11.16
N ASN A 679 20.07 -7.64 10.97
CA ASN A 679 18.65 -7.86 11.36
C ASN A 679 18.48 -8.66 12.66
N GLY A 680 19.53 -8.86 13.46
CA GLY A 680 19.44 -9.63 14.72
C GLY A 680 19.14 -11.13 14.57
N LEU A 681 19.08 -11.65 13.34
CA LEU A 681 18.81 -13.05 13.01
C LEU A 681 20.02 -13.65 12.30
N SER A 682 20.46 -14.82 12.74
CA SER A 682 21.64 -15.53 12.23
C SER A 682 21.26 -16.84 11.57
N LEU A 683 22.05 -17.28 10.59
CA LEU A 683 21.82 -18.51 9.83
C LEU A 683 22.98 -19.49 10.02
N ALA A 684 22.66 -20.77 10.20
CA ALA A 684 23.60 -21.86 10.17
C ALA A 684 23.20 -22.87 9.08
N VAL A 685 24.14 -23.38 8.30
CA VAL A 685 23.88 -24.44 7.32
C VAL A 685 23.45 -25.70 8.06
N HIS A 686 22.30 -26.25 7.68
CA HIS A 686 21.65 -27.38 8.35
C HIS A 686 22.51 -28.66 8.28
N TYR A 687 22.48 -29.47 9.33
CA TYR A 687 23.29 -30.71 9.42
C TYR A 687 23.10 -31.67 8.23
N SER A 688 21.92 -31.70 7.60
CA SER A 688 21.69 -32.52 6.40
C SER A 688 22.58 -32.12 5.23
N GLU A 689 22.78 -30.82 5.00
CA GLU A 689 23.65 -30.31 3.94
C GLU A 689 25.12 -30.64 4.25
N ILE A 690 25.50 -30.62 5.54
CA ILE A 690 26.82 -31.05 6.00
C ILE A 690 27.05 -32.54 5.69
N ILE A 691 26.08 -33.38 6.05
CA ILE A 691 26.15 -34.82 5.82
C ILE A 691 26.25 -35.13 4.32
N ASP A 692 25.42 -34.48 3.51
CA ASP A 692 25.45 -34.65 2.07
C ASP A 692 26.80 -34.23 1.51
N PHE A 693 27.33 -33.08 1.91
CA PHE A 693 28.65 -32.62 1.48
C PHE A 693 29.78 -33.61 1.84
N ILE A 694 29.79 -34.11 3.07
CA ILE A 694 30.81 -35.07 3.54
C ILE A 694 30.74 -36.38 2.74
N ARG A 695 29.53 -36.90 2.51
CA ARG A 695 29.31 -38.12 1.72
C ARG A 695 29.75 -37.96 0.27
N HIS A 696 29.40 -36.86 -0.38
CA HIS A 696 29.83 -36.58 -1.75
C HIS A 696 31.35 -36.42 -1.86
N ALA A 697 32.00 -35.90 -0.82
CA ALA A 697 33.45 -35.79 -0.75
C ALA A 697 34.17 -37.12 -0.43
N GLY A 698 33.44 -38.19 -0.10
CA GLY A 698 34.00 -39.51 0.19
C GLY A 698 34.71 -39.63 1.54
N PHE A 699 34.23 -38.92 2.57
CA PHE A 699 34.78 -38.99 3.93
C PHE A 699 33.79 -39.54 4.95
N ASP A 700 34.34 -40.09 6.03
CA ASP A 700 33.58 -40.56 7.19
C ASP A 700 33.33 -39.42 8.19
N TYR A 701 32.35 -39.61 9.09
CA TYR A 701 32.03 -38.68 10.16
C TYR A 701 31.35 -39.39 11.33
N VAL A 702 31.37 -38.77 12.52
CA VAL A 702 30.73 -39.31 13.72
C VAL A 702 29.27 -38.87 13.80
N THR A 703 28.37 -39.83 14.03
CA THR A 703 26.92 -39.63 14.10
C THR A 703 26.42 -39.54 15.55
N GLY A 704 25.31 -38.84 15.73
CA GLY A 704 24.55 -38.79 16.98
C GLY A 704 23.39 -39.79 16.97
N GLY A 705 23.36 -40.67 17.96
CA GLY A 705 22.37 -41.71 18.23
C GLY A 705 22.79 -42.46 19.51
N GLU A 706 21.82 -42.96 20.28
CA GLU A 706 22.00 -43.63 21.59
C GLU A 706 23.14 -44.67 21.63
#